data_AF-A0A6A6RGU2-F1
#
_entry.id   AF-A0A6A6RGU2-F1
#
_cell.length_a   1.000
_cell.length_b   1.000
_cell.length_c   1.000
_cell.angle_alpha   90.00
_cell.angle_beta   90.00
_cell.angle_gamma   90.00
#
_symmetry.space_group_name_H-M   'P 1'
#
loop_
_entity.id
_entity.type
_entity.pdbx_description
1 polymer ?
#
loop_
_entity_poly.entity_id
_entity_poly.type
_entity_poly.pdbx_seq_one_letter_code
_entity_poly.pdbx_strand_id
1 'polypeptide(L)'
;MVVLTSTLAEEVVMYCAAWAIVLGRHSGDGEADEVSVSFGCSIGDTQDKLHTLSLAFSAEKQVGDFLREVKKKVKTLAFSQSPARLQPFPSTLSVGSSAKPSHGGIAGAVNVSCTAGTITADGDQRNARIEVLLAHLERAVLQLRSPAPATPLRDIDIFGAVDLKHLLRWNQDPPPCVEETLCERFARQAALRPSAPAVCSWDRDLSYAELDGLSAKLAVELVRRGVGIQQRVALLFDKSALAVIAMLAVLRAGACFVHLGISMPTQRQAAILEAADAVLLVVDARNSAHLADHRAVPGLLISHASVAALPPPATPLPAVAPHYAAAVQFTSGSTGTPKGIVLEHAAIATSCDGMARAVNIGPDTRIFQFASYTFDASVGDIFYALSCGGCICSPSEQERVDDVAAAARRMQATWAFLTPSVLSLLQPRDIPSLRTLLLGGERPSPKHTALWAQSINVHAVMGPSECAIYCASSEPLRPDQPSSTFGRARGCRLWVVDSQDHTKLAPAGCPGELVVEGRTVARGYLHDAERTRNAFLEEVDVPWLPPQLPASSAPRRLYKAGDIVRFHVEDGTLSFIARKDNQVKLHGQRVELEEIEHHLKDAVPDVDSAIALLNTSATHTSRHPLIAFVVFAKASTAVQHADGLSTLLTSHGINILRTARTRLSTFLPPYMIPTLFIPLQSIPFTLNGKRDVVKLREVAQHLSHDELQSYSLSRESQVTTPLSPEEEKLRDLWALVLDIDPSEISSDSDFIRQGGDSLAAMQLVTAATKVDLHLPVSVTMAHPRLSDMASKMSLLSAQVQEQTPHPFSLLPTAIVLSDLKTRCAALCKVDTDQIDDIYPITPIQEMLLNASLRRPGTYILRLTFKLPASTLLETFVSAWDQVVRSVDVLRTRIIPDPDTGGFLQIVFKTFEGWDFYENMQEYESQNDYTTMGPGSRLARLAIIRNTPSKTPIFVFAAHHAIYDEFSLTLFFDRVAELCQTGKCGPLTPFKNYVAYTRRLPLPPTISFWRSTLEGSPAAVWPPVPRETNRGNTIIRQHVPLPIRPVEFTLAIFAQTAFTLLFSAQNSSDDVVFGMSFSGRDAALQNVISTAGPTLITIPFRARLDRNISLGNFLDEVRQAILKRAQHGHIGLPAIRTASPDAEKACAFRALFAVHPRHLEAPREIFGERLSLDEEMGRLALIFECFITDGGIDLVVEFNQGSLDKGEMDRFVQTFAVLLPKLIETPFDARVGDVSLGEVETGSGKM
;
A
#
# COMPACT_ATOMS: atom_id res chain seq x y z
N MET A 1 -57.11 28.80 18.99
CA MET A 1 -57.08 27.41 18.49
C MET A 1 -57.97 27.34 17.26
N VAL A 2 -57.37 27.43 16.07
CA VAL A 2 -58.11 27.22 14.81
C VAL A 2 -58.26 25.71 14.61
N VAL A 3 -59.51 25.26 14.51
CA VAL A 3 -59.85 23.87 14.20
C VAL A 3 -59.69 23.73 12.68
N LEU A 4 -58.61 23.05 12.24
CA LEU A 4 -58.54 22.49 10.89
C LEU A 4 -59.87 21.77 10.63
N THR A 5 -60.52 22.02 9.50
CA THR A 5 -61.71 21.25 9.09
C THR A 5 -61.38 19.75 9.22
N SER A 6 -62.28 18.96 9.81
CA SER A 6 -61.98 17.57 10.23
C SER A 6 -61.34 16.71 9.14
N THR A 7 -61.67 16.97 7.87
CA THR A 7 -61.15 16.30 6.68
C THR A 7 -59.71 16.70 6.33
N LEU A 8 -59.36 17.99 6.36
CA LEU A 8 -58.01 18.47 6.03
C LEU A 8 -56.99 18.02 7.09
N ALA A 9 -57.38 18.01 8.36
CA ALA A 9 -56.54 17.50 9.44
C ALA A 9 -56.22 16.00 9.28
N GLU A 10 -57.17 15.23 8.74
CA GLU A 10 -56.98 13.80 8.51
C GLU A 10 -56.07 13.53 7.32
N GLU A 11 -56.18 14.30 6.24
CA GLU A 11 -55.24 14.22 5.10
C GLU A 11 -53.80 14.57 5.51
N VAL A 12 -53.58 15.62 6.30
CA VAL A 12 -52.23 15.98 6.78
C VAL A 12 -51.63 14.86 7.63
N VAL A 13 -52.41 14.30 8.57
CA VAL A 13 -51.98 13.17 9.40
C VAL A 13 -51.59 11.97 8.54
N MET A 14 -52.37 11.71 7.50
CA MET A 14 -52.17 10.63 6.55
C MET A 14 -50.87 10.78 5.75
N TYR A 15 -50.59 11.96 5.20
CA TYR A 15 -49.33 12.22 4.48
C TYR A 15 -48.12 12.17 5.41
N CYS A 16 -48.23 12.74 6.63
CA CYS A 16 -47.16 12.65 7.63
C CYS A 16 -46.86 11.19 8.02
N ALA A 17 -47.90 10.38 8.19
CA ALA A 17 -47.75 8.96 8.49
C ALA A 17 -47.11 8.21 7.31
N ALA A 18 -47.56 8.45 6.09
CA ALA A 18 -47.00 7.83 4.88
C ALA A 18 -45.52 8.19 4.70
N TRP A 19 -45.14 9.46 4.87
CA TRP A 19 -43.75 9.89 4.82
C TRP A 19 -42.89 9.24 5.90
N ALA A 20 -43.38 9.13 7.13
CA ALA A 20 -42.66 8.43 8.19
C ALA A 20 -42.40 6.96 7.84
N ILE A 21 -43.37 6.27 7.23
CA ILE A 21 -43.20 4.89 6.76
C ILE A 21 -42.16 4.83 5.65
N VAL A 22 -42.29 5.65 4.60
CA VAL A 22 -41.35 5.65 3.45
C VAL A 22 -39.93 5.97 3.89
N LEU A 23 -39.73 7.03 4.67
CA LEU A 23 -38.40 7.43 5.14
C LEU A 23 -37.80 6.38 6.09
N GLY A 24 -38.61 5.79 6.97
CA GLY A 24 -38.17 4.71 7.86
C GLY A 24 -37.72 3.46 7.09
N ARG A 25 -38.38 3.13 5.98
CA ARG A 25 -37.95 2.02 5.10
C ARG A 25 -36.68 2.34 4.32
N HIS A 26 -36.40 3.62 4.01
CA HIS A 26 -35.18 4.04 3.31
C HIS A 26 -33.96 4.21 4.24
N SER A 27 -34.17 4.46 5.53
CA SER A 27 -33.09 4.68 6.52
C SER A 27 -32.38 3.39 6.96
N GLY A 28 -33.08 2.26 7.02
CA GLY A 28 -32.43 0.94 7.15
C GLY A 28 -32.19 0.41 8.57
N ASP A 29 -32.76 1.01 9.61
CA ASP A 29 -32.58 0.59 11.01
C ASP A 29 -33.40 -0.67 11.37
N GLY A 30 -33.26 -1.73 10.58
CA GLY A 30 -34.00 -3.00 10.73
C GLY A 30 -33.67 -3.83 11.98
N GLU A 31 -32.83 -3.31 12.89
CA GLU A 31 -32.56 -3.89 14.21
C GLU A 31 -33.14 -3.07 15.37
N ALA A 32 -33.53 -1.82 15.17
CA ALA A 32 -34.12 -1.02 16.23
C ALA A 32 -35.61 -1.35 16.37
N ASP A 33 -36.05 -1.76 17.56
CA ASP A 33 -37.47 -1.97 17.88
C ASP A 33 -38.34 -0.72 17.61
N GLU A 34 -37.69 0.46 17.49
CA GLU A 34 -38.33 1.75 17.20
C GLU A 34 -37.42 2.65 16.34
N VAL A 35 -37.89 3.02 15.14
CA VAL A 35 -37.23 3.95 14.21
C VAL A 35 -37.83 5.34 14.38
N SER A 36 -37.03 6.34 14.73
CA SER A 36 -37.48 7.73 14.85
C SER A 36 -37.12 8.53 13.60
N VAL A 37 -38.12 8.92 12.84
CA VAL A 37 -37.96 9.77 11.64
C VAL A 37 -38.33 11.20 11.98
N SER A 38 -37.47 12.16 11.63
CA SER A 38 -37.76 13.60 11.78
C SER A 38 -37.81 14.28 10.42
N PHE A 39 -38.86 15.05 10.16
CA PHE A 39 -38.98 15.84 8.94
C PHE A 39 -39.61 17.21 9.20
N GLY A 40 -39.26 18.18 8.36
CA GLY A 40 -39.85 19.52 8.40
C GLY A 40 -41.23 19.53 7.76
N CYS A 41 -42.19 20.15 8.42
CA CYS A 41 -43.55 20.37 7.91
C CYS A 41 -43.90 21.86 7.98
N SER A 42 -44.44 22.41 6.89
CA SER A 42 -45.01 23.76 6.82
C SER A 42 -46.34 23.73 6.05
N ILE A 43 -47.26 24.64 6.37
CA ILE A 43 -48.58 24.75 5.71
C ILE A 43 -48.81 26.24 5.38
N GLY A 44 -48.76 26.59 4.09
CA GLY A 44 -49.08 27.94 3.57
C GLY A 44 -47.90 28.81 3.12
N ASP A 45 -48.20 29.94 2.46
CA ASP A 45 -47.24 30.83 1.76
C ASP A 45 -46.35 31.72 2.66
N THR A 46 -46.52 31.71 3.98
CA THR A 46 -45.65 32.47 4.90
C THR A 46 -44.44 31.61 5.29
N GLN A 47 -43.32 31.82 4.59
CA GLN A 47 -42.06 31.06 4.66
C GLN A 47 -41.31 31.03 6.02
N ASP A 48 -41.84 31.56 7.12
CA ASP A 48 -40.97 31.95 8.25
C ASP A 48 -40.83 30.94 9.41
N LYS A 49 -41.55 29.80 9.46
CA LYS A 49 -41.31 28.77 10.50
C LYS A 49 -41.51 27.33 10.00
N LEU A 50 -40.42 26.64 9.68
CA LEU A 50 -40.40 25.19 9.50
C LEU A 50 -40.50 24.51 10.87
N HIS A 51 -41.52 23.68 11.10
CA HIS A 51 -41.62 22.90 12.33
C HIS A 51 -41.11 21.48 12.11
N THR A 52 -40.20 21.01 12.97
CA THR A 52 -39.72 19.62 12.93
C THR A 52 -40.72 18.69 13.60
N LEU A 53 -41.23 17.72 12.85
CA LEU A 53 -42.08 16.65 13.34
C LEU A 53 -41.26 15.37 13.43
N SER A 54 -41.08 14.86 14.66
CA SER A 54 -40.42 13.58 14.91
C SER A 54 -41.45 12.50 15.21
N LEU A 55 -41.49 11.45 14.38
CA LEU A 55 -42.43 10.33 14.49
C LEU A 55 -41.64 9.04 14.76
N ALA A 56 -42.03 8.34 15.82
CA ALA A 56 -41.48 7.04 16.15
C ALA A 56 -42.36 5.95 15.55
N PHE A 57 -41.73 5.07 14.80
CA PHE A 57 -42.34 3.97 14.07
C PHE A 57 -41.79 2.65 14.60
N SER A 58 -42.64 1.66 14.77
CA SER A 58 -42.23 0.29 15.02
C SER A 58 -43.00 -0.63 14.09
N ALA A 59 -42.32 -1.64 13.54
CA ALA A 59 -42.90 -2.60 12.60
C ALA A 59 -44.13 -3.33 13.16
N GLU A 60 -44.18 -3.54 14.47
CA GLU A 60 -45.27 -4.23 15.17
C GLU A 60 -46.45 -3.33 15.52
N LYS A 61 -46.27 -2.01 15.44
CA LYS A 61 -47.31 -1.03 15.80
C LYS A 61 -48.47 -1.14 14.84
N GLN A 62 -49.69 -1.04 15.36
CA GLN A 62 -50.89 -1.06 14.54
C GLN A 62 -51.10 0.30 13.87
N VAL A 63 -51.59 0.28 12.63
CA VAL A 63 -51.88 1.49 11.85
C VAL A 63 -52.78 2.46 12.64
N GLY A 64 -53.80 1.95 13.33
CA GLY A 64 -54.72 2.77 14.12
C GLY A 64 -54.04 3.51 15.28
N ASP A 65 -53.09 2.87 15.96
CA ASP A 65 -52.33 3.49 17.06
C ASP A 65 -51.35 4.53 16.55
N PHE A 66 -50.67 4.21 15.46
CA PHE A 66 -49.73 5.11 14.81
C PHE A 66 -50.42 6.38 14.30
N LEU A 67 -51.53 6.26 13.57
CA LEU A 67 -52.29 7.42 13.09
C LEU A 67 -52.81 8.28 14.25
N ARG A 68 -53.20 7.69 15.38
CA ARG A 68 -53.59 8.45 16.59
C ARG A 68 -52.42 9.25 17.17
N GLU A 69 -51.23 8.67 17.22
CA GLU A 69 -50.03 9.38 17.67
C GLU A 69 -49.67 10.53 16.72
N VAL A 70 -49.65 10.27 15.41
CA VAL A 70 -49.38 11.30 14.41
C VAL A 70 -50.42 12.43 14.54
N LYS A 71 -51.70 12.10 14.70
CA LYS A 71 -52.77 13.08 14.96
C LYS A 71 -52.53 13.91 16.22
N LYS A 72 -51.99 13.31 17.29
CA LYS A 72 -51.63 14.03 18.52
C LYS A 72 -50.47 15.01 18.27
N LYS A 73 -49.41 14.57 17.58
CA LYS A 73 -48.23 15.40 17.31
C LYS A 73 -48.48 16.50 16.28
N VAL A 74 -49.29 16.24 15.25
CA VAL A 74 -49.74 17.27 14.29
C VAL A 74 -50.61 18.32 15.00
N LYS A 75 -51.50 17.92 15.91
CA LYS A 75 -52.30 18.87 16.72
C LYS A 75 -51.47 19.79 17.61
N THR A 76 -50.28 19.34 18.07
CA THR A 76 -49.39 20.16 18.90
C THR A 76 -48.63 21.25 18.12
N LEU A 77 -48.61 21.19 16.78
CA LEU A 77 -47.99 22.19 15.90
C LEU A 77 -48.81 23.49 15.72
N ALA A 78 -49.67 23.84 16.68
CA ALA A 78 -50.74 24.85 16.59
C ALA A 78 -50.46 26.05 15.65
N PHE A 79 -51.19 26.12 14.54
CA PHE A 79 -51.15 27.25 13.60
C PHE A 79 -51.87 28.48 14.17
N SER A 80 -51.15 29.60 14.26
CA SER A 80 -51.64 30.85 14.85
C SER A 80 -51.92 31.93 13.79
N GLN A 81 -52.90 31.76 12.88
CA GLN A 81 -53.49 32.91 12.16
C GLN A 81 -55.00 32.76 11.88
N SER A 82 -55.66 33.92 11.90
CA SER A 82 -57.11 34.19 11.88
C SER A 82 -57.76 33.92 10.51
N PRO A 83 -59.08 33.66 10.41
CA PRO A 83 -59.75 33.31 9.16
C PRO A 83 -60.10 34.58 8.37
N ALA A 84 -59.31 34.91 7.36
CA ALA A 84 -59.71 35.85 6.33
C ALA A 84 -59.47 35.23 4.95
N ARG A 85 -60.55 34.68 4.37
CA ARG A 85 -60.69 34.21 2.98
C ARG A 85 -59.70 33.13 2.55
N LEU A 86 -60.03 31.88 2.88
CA LEU A 86 -59.60 30.73 2.09
C LEU A 86 -60.34 30.78 0.73
N GLN A 87 -59.65 31.27 -0.30
CA GLN A 87 -59.84 30.69 -1.64
C GLN A 87 -59.39 29.22 -1.60
N PRO A 88 -59.78 28.35 -2.56
CA PRO A 88 -59.31 26.98 -2.59
C PRO A 88 -57.80 27.02 -2.83
N PHE A 89 -57.03 27.01 -1.75
CA PHE A 89 -55.58 27.08 -1.82
C PHE A 89 -55.06 25.76 -2.39
N PRO A 90 -54.06 25.81 -3.28
CA PRO A 90 -53.25 24.65 -3.58
C PRO A 90 -52.46 24.29 -2.30
N SER A 91 -52.68 23.09 -1.77
CA SER A 91 -52.05 22.61 -0.53
C SER A 91 -50.57 22.23 -0.76
N THR A 92 -49.71 23.23 -0.82
CA THR A 92 -48.26 23.02 -0.94
C THR A 92 -47.70 22.54 0.41
N LEU A 93 -47.44 21.23 0.56
CA LEU A 93 -46.51 20.73 1.58
C LEU A 93 -45.08 21.01 1.07
N SER A 94 -44.13 21.31 1.94
CA SER A 94 -42.71 21.40 1.56
C SER A 94 -41.86 20.71 2.62
N VAL A 95 -41.00 19.79 2.19
CA VAL A 95 -40.12 19.02 3.07
C VAL A 95 -38.69 19.52 2.85
N GLY A 96 -38.22 20.39 3.73
CA GLY A 96 -36.82 20.84 3.78
C GLY A 96 -36.08 20.22 4.95
N SER A 97 -34.81 19.84 4.77
CA SER A 97 -33.91 19.53 5.89
C SER A 97 -32.70 20.45 5.85
N SER A 98 -32.52 21.28 6.89
CA SER A 98 -31.28 22.01 7.16
C SER A 98 -30.49 21.25 8.23
N ALA A 99 -29.67 20.28 7.83
CA ALA A 99 -28.65 19.71 8.71
C ALA A 99 -27.41 19.34 7.89
N LYS A 100 -26.23 19.77 8.36
CA LYS A 100 -24.96 19.21 7.89
C LYS A 100 -24.88 17.75 8.36
N PRO A 101 -24.43 16.81 7.52
CA PRO A 101 -24.50 15.39 7.86
C PRO A 101 -23.43 15.01 8.89
N SER A 102 -23.85 14.35 9.96
CA SER A 102 -23.03 13.33 10.63
C SER A 102 -23.34 11.99 9.98
N HIS A 103 -22.33 11.38 9.36
CA HIS A 103 -22.30 10.01 8.81
C HIS A 103 -23.49 9.54 7.96
N GLY A 104 -23.38 9.69 6.62
CA GLY A 104 -24.10 8.85 5.65
C GLY A 104 -25.55 9.23 5.30
N GLY A 105 -26.10 10.28 5.90
CA GLY A 105 -27.43 10.81 5.58
C GLY A 105 -27.50 11.53 4.23
N ILE A 106 -28.63 11.37 3.53
CA ILE A 106 -28.94 11.93 2.22
C ILE A 106 -28.96 13.47 2.30
N ALA A 107 -28.11 14.14 1.53
CA ALA A 107 -28.18 15.59 1.34
C ALA A 107 -28.94 15.89 0.03
N GLY A 108 -30.15 16.43 0.15
CA GLY A 108 -30.96 16.95 -0.95
C GLY A 108 -32.27 17.50 -0.43
N ALA A 109 -32.54 18.78 -0.67
CA ALA A 109 -33.85 19.38 -0.38
C ALA A 109 -34.81 19.05 -1.53
N VAL A 110 -35.86 18.29 -1.28
CA VAL A 110 -36.93 18.03 -2.25
C VAL A 110 -38.21 18.65 -1.72
N ASN A 111 -38.64 19.76 -2.31
CA ASN A 111 -39.92 20.37 -1.98
C ASN A 111 -41.02 19.57 -2.67
N VAL A 112 -41.76 18.77 -1.90
CA VAL A 112 -42.87 17.95 -2.40
C VAL A 112 -44.21 18.59 -2.04
N SER A 113 -44.85 19.22 -3.02
CA SER A 113 -46.17 19.85 -2.91
C SER A 113 -47.30 18.87 -3.25
N CYS A 114 -48.42 18.95 -2.53
CA CYS A 114 -49.54 18.02 -2.69
C CYS A 114 -50.82 18.78 -3.04
N THR A 115 -51.11 18.93 -4.32
CA THR A 115 -52.24 19.74 -4.79
C THR A 115 -53.39 18.87 -5.26
N ALA A 116 -54.56 18.94 -4.61
CA ALA A 116 -55.77 18.20 -5.01
C ALA A 116 -55.55 16.68 -5.20
N GLY A 117 -54.76 16.06 -4.33
CA GLY A 117 -54.43 14.62 -4.42
C GLY A 117 -53.32 14.27 -5.42
N THR A 118 -52.72 15.26 -6.08
CA THR A 118 -51.57 15.08 -6.98
C THR A 118 -50.29 15.50 -6.26
N ILE A 119 -49.28 14.63 -6.25
CA ILE A 119 -47.99 14.92 -5.63
C ILE A 119 -47.00 15.42 -6.70
N THR A 120 -46.43 16.60 -6.49
CA THR A 120 -45.49 17.25 -7.42
C THR A 120 -44.22 17.68 -6.68
N ALA A 121 -43.05 17.51 -7.29
CA ALA A 121 -41.77 17.91 -6.71
C ALA A 121 -41.14 19.06 -7.52
N ASP A 122 -40.61 20.07 -6.82
CA ASP A 122 -39.89 21.19 -7.44
C ASP A 122 -38.41 20.82 -7.60
N GLY A 123 -38.00 20.53 -8.84
CA GLY A 123 -36.67 20.05 -9.20
C GLY A 123 -36.69 19.49 -10.62
N ASP A 124 -35.51 19.43 -11.26
CA ASP A 124 -35.37 18.93 -12.63
C ASP A 124 -36.08 17.55 -12.74
N GLN A 125 -37.15 17.47 -13.54
CA GLN A 125 -38.09 16.32 -13.66
C GLN A 125 -37.43 14.99 -14.10
N ARG A 126 -36.10 14.90 -14.10
CA ARG A 126 -35.29 13.76 -14.53
C ARG A 126 -34.61 12.99 -13.40
N ASN A 127 -34.83 13.34 -12.13
CA ASN A 127 -34.16 12.63 -11.02
C ASN A 127 -34.93 11.35 -10.63
N ALA A 128 -34.47 10.19 -11.12
CA ALA A 128 -35.09 8.87 -10.90
C ALA A 128 -35.34 8.53 -9.42
N ARG A 129 -34.53 9.07 -8.51
CA ARG A 129 -34.71 8.87 -7.06
C ARG A 129 -35.99 9.54 -6.53
N ILE A 130 -36.32 10.72 -7.03
CA ILE A 130 -37.54 11.44 -6.63
C ILE A 130 -38.76 10.69 -7.14
N GLU A 131 -38.73 10.19 -8.38
CA GLU A 131 -39.80 9.37 -8.96
C GLU A 131 -40.13 8.15 -8.09
N VAL A 132 -39.11 7.40 -7.67
CA VAL A 132 -39.28 6.24 -6.78
C VAL A 132 -39.85 6.62 -5.41
N LEU A 133 -39.33 7.68 -4.78
CA LEU A 133 -39.85 8.14 -3.47
C LEU A 133 -41.32 8.58 -3.55
N LEU A 134 -41.72 9.25 -4.63
CA LEU A 134 -43.10 9.67 -4.85
C LEU A 134 -44.02 8.47 -5.09
N ALA A 135 -43.58 7.48 -5.87
CA ALA A 135 -44.33 6.24 -6.09
C ALA A 135 -44.55 5.46 -4.77
N HIS A 136 -43.52 5.36 -3.93
CA HIS A 136 -43.63 4.77 -2.60
C HIS A 136 -44.62 5.52 -1.71
N LEU A 137 -44.57 6.86 -1.74
CA LEU A 137 -45.47 7.72 -0.96
C LEU A 137 -46.92 7.55 -1.39
N GLU A 138 -47.20 7.61 -2.70
CA GLU A 138 -48.53 7.39 -3.24
C GLU A 138 -49.11 6.06 -2.77
N ARG A 139 -48.31 5.00 -2.86
CA ARG A 139 -48.72 3.64 -2.47
C ARG A 139 -48.97 3.50 -0.97
N ALA A 140 -48.15 4.13 -0.14
CA ALA A 140 -48.36 4.19 1.31
C ALA A 140 -49.65 4.95 1.66
N VAL A 141 -49.91 6.10 1.02
CA VAL A 141 -51.13 6.90 1.22
C VAL A 141 -52.38 6.11 0.82
N LEU A 142 -52.35 5.42 -0.32
CA LEU A 142 -53.48 4.61 -0.78
C LEU A 142 -53.84 3.50 0.21
N GLN A 143 -52.84 2.82 0.79
CA GLN A 143 -53.07 1.76 1.78
C GLN A 143 -53.53 2.31 3.14
N LEU A 144 -53.02 3.47 3.55
CA LEU A 144 -53.43 4.11 4.79
C LEU A 144 -54.84 4.74 4.72
N ARG A 145 -55.41 4.95 3.51
CA ARG A 145 -56.75 5.53 3.32
C ARG A 145 -57.89 4.57 3.70
N SER A 146 -57.64 3.26 3.68
CA SER A 146 -58.63 2.24 4.07
C SER A 146 -58.04 0.98 4.73
N PRO A 147 -57.11 1.10 5.71
CA PRO A 147 -56.53 -0.05 6.39
C PRO A 147 -57.48 -0.55 7.48
N ALA A 148 -57.47 -1.85 7.75
CA ALA A 148 -58.01 -2.33 9.01
C ALA A 148 -57.15 -1.73 10.16
N PRO A 149 -57.74 -1.13 11.21
CA PRO A 149 -56.97 -0.45 12.26
C PRO A 149 -55.91 -1.33 12.93
N ALA A 150 -56.15 -2.64 12.97
CA ALA A 150 -55.27 -3.65 13.55
C ALA A 150 -54.14 -4.12 12.61
N THR A 151 -54.07 -3.63 11.37
CA THR A 151 -53.00 -3.97 10.42
C THR A 151 -51.66 -3.54 11.00
N PRO A 152 -50.68 -4.44 11.13
CA PRO A 152 -49.31 -4.09 11.47
C PRO A 152 -48.70 -3.14 10.45
N LEU A 153 -47.94 -2.15 10.91
CA LEU A 153 -47.25 -1.22 10.02
C LEU A 153 -46.28 -1.91 9.05
N ARG A 154 -45.70 -3.05 9.44
CA ARG A 154 -44.83 -3.85 8.55
C ARG A 154 -45.54 -4.39 7.31
N ASP A 155 -46.86 -4.52 7.35
CA ASP A 155 -47.66 -5.08 6.25
C ASP A 155 -48.09 -3.99 5.23
N ILE A 156 -47.76 -2.73 5.49
CA ILE A 156 -47.89 -1.66 4.48
C ILE A 156 -46.79 -1.84 3.44
N ASP A 157 -47.19 -2.30 2.24
CA ASP A 157 -46.28 -2.65 1.16
C ASP A 157 -46.04 -1.46 0.22
N ILE A 158 -44.86 -0.86 0.28
CA ILE A 158 -44.51 0.27 -0.59
C ILE A 158 -43.90 -0.16 -1.94
N PHE A 159 -43.70 -1.45 -2.20
CA PHE A 159 -43.14 -1.95 -3.45
C PHE A 159 -44.16 -1.86 -4.61
N GLY A 160 -43.81 -1.24 -5.73
CA GLY A 160 -44.70 -1.03 -6.87
C GLY A 160 -44.12 -1.40 -8.24
N ALA A 161 -44.85 -1.01 -9.30
CA ALA A 161 -44.44 -1.27 -10.68
C ALA A 161 -43.15 -0.53 -11.07
N VAL A 162 -42.91 0.65 -10.49
CA VAL A 162 -41.68 1.43 -10.71
C VAL A 162 -40.47 0.65 -10.17
N ASP A 163 -40.56 0.07 -8.97
CA ASP A 163 -39.52 -0.77 -8.38
C ASP A 163 -39.21 -1.98 -9.24
N LEU A 164 -40.26 -2.71 -9.64
CA LEU A 164 -40.11 -3.89 -10.49
C LEU A 164 -39.43 -3.54 -11.82
N LYS A 165 -39.79 -2.40 -12.44
CA LYS A 165 -39.16 -1.92 -13.67
C LYS A 165 -37.67 -1.65 -13.47
N HIS A 166 -37.28 -1.03 -12.37
CA HIS A 166 -35.86 -0.79 -12.04
C HIS A 166 -35.10 -2.10 -11.79
N LEU A 167 -35.64 -2.99 -10.95
CA LEU A 167 -35.02 -4.27 -10.62
C LEU A 167 -34.85 -5.18 -11.86
N LEU A 168 -35.85 -5.23 -12.74
CA LEU A 168 -35.77 -5.96 -14.02
C LEU A 168 -34.69 -5.36 -14.92
N ARG A 169 -34.62 -4.03 -15.02
CA ARG A 169 -33.60 -3.34 -15.82
C ARG A 169 -32.19 -3.63 -15.31
N TRP A 170 -31.98 -3.60 -13.99
CA TRP A 170 -30.67 -3.84 -13.41
C TRP A 170 -30.23 -5.31 -13.51
N ASN A 171 -31.18 -6.24 -13.62
CA ASN A 171 -30.94 -7.68 -13.77
C ASN A 171 -31.17 -8.23 -15.20
N GLN A 172 -31.21 -7.34 -16.21
CA GLN A 172 -31.60 -7.68 -17.57
C GLN A 172 -30.59 -8.60 -18.28
N ASP A 173 -29.29 -8.30 -18.19
CA ASP A 173 -28.23 -8.98 -18.96
C ASP A 173 -27.12 -9.57 -18.06
N PRO A 174 -27.37 -10.70 -17.36
CA PRO A 174 -26.26 -11.51 -16.86
C PRO A 174 -25.52 -12.16 -18.05
N PRO A 175 -24.20 -12.35 -17.97
CA PRO A 175 -23.47 -13.06 -19.01
C PRO A 175 -24.01 -14.50 -19.16
N PRO A 176 -23.90 -15.10 -20.36
CA PRO A 176 -24.33 -16.48 -20.58
C PRO A 176 -23.66 -17.43 -19.58
N CYS A 177 -24.42 -18.41 -19.09
CA CYS A 177 -23.85 -19.49 -18.29
C CYS A 177 -22.78 -20.21 -19.11
N VAL A 178 -21.61 -20.44 -18.50
CA VAL A 178 -20.50 -21.12 -19.14
C VAL A 178 -20.55 -22.59 -18.76
N GLU A 179 -20.88 -23.45 -19.73
CA GLU A 179 -20.89 -24.91 -19.55
C GLU A 179 -19.60 -25.54 -20.10
N GLU A 180 -18.45 -25.03 -19.63
CA GLU A 180 -17.11 -25.54 -19.91
C GLU A 180 -16.40 -25.88 -18.60
N THR A 181 -15.49 -26.85 -18.65
CA THR A 181 -14.58 -27.15 -17.54
C THR A 181 -13.38 -26.21 -17.53
N LEU A 182 -12.78 -26.04 -16.34
CA LEU A 182 -11.53 -25.28 -16.20
C LEU A 182 -10.38 -25.91 -17.00
N CYS A 183 -10.37 -27.24 -17.13
CA CYS A 183 -9.39 -27.98 -17.93
C CYS A 183 -9.53 -27.69 -19.43
N GLU A 184 -10.76 -27.68 -19.97
CA GLU A 184 -11.00 -27.35 -21.38
C GLU A 184 -10.57 -25.91 -21.70
N ARG A 185 -10.88 -24.96 -20.81
CA ARG A 185 -10.48 -23.56 -20.95
C ARG A 185 -8.96 -23.40 -20.94
N PHE A 186 -8.28 -24.05 -19.99
CA PHE A 186 -6.82 -24.08 -19.95
C PHE A 186 -6.24 -24.74 -21.21
N ALA A 187 -6.75 -25.91 -21.63
CA ALA A 187 -6.26 -26.63 -22.81
C ALA A 187 -6.40 -25.80 -24.09
N ARG A 188 -7.50 -25.05 -24.23
CA ARG A 188 -7.69 -24.10 -25.32
C ARG A 188 -6.62 -23.00 -25.32
N GLN A 189 -6.31 -22.40 -24.16
CA GLN A 189 -5.23 -21.42 -24.08
C GLN A 189 -3.86 -22.03 -24.35
N ALA A 190 -3.61 -23.26 -23.87
CA ALA A 190 -2.35 -23.96 -24.12
C ALA A 190 -2.14 -24.30 -25.61
N ALA A 191 -3.21 -24.63 -26.33
CA ALA A 191 -3.16 -24.81 -27.78
C ALA A 191 -2.95 -23.49 -28.54
N LEU A 192 -3.57 -22.40 -28.09
CA LEU A 192 -3.46 -21.07 -28.73
C LEU A 192 -2.11 -20.39 -28.46
N ARG A 193 -1.53 -20.58 -27.27
CA ARG A 193 -0.35 -19.84 -26.79
C ARG A 193 0.64 -20.77 -26.07
N PRO A 194 1.14 -21.84 -26.72
CA PRO A 194 1.93 -22.88 -26.05
C PRO A 194 3.21 -22.36 -25.40
N SER A 195 3.87 -21.37 -26.01
CA SER A 195 5.12 -20.78 -25.52
C SER A 195 4.92 -19.57 -24.59
N ALA A 196 3.69 -19.12 -24.36
CA ALA A 196 3.43 -18.00 -23.46
C ALA A 196 3.65 -18.42 -21.99
N PRO A 197 4.08 -17.50 -21.12
CA PRO A 197 4.24 -17.79 -19.70
C PRO A 197 2.87 -18.04 -19.05
N ALA A 198 2.69 -19.22 -18.45
CA ALA A 198 1.50 -19.56 -17.67
C ALA A 198 1.73 -19.32 -16.16
N VAL A 199 2.94 -19.64 -15.69
CA VAL A 199 3.36 -19.45 -14.30
C VAL A 199 4.73 -18.81 -14.28
N CYS A 200 4.87 -17.72 -13.55
CA CYS A 200 6.13 -17.13 -13.14
C CYS A 200 6.25 -17.30 -11.63
N SER A 201 7.18 -18.13 -11.17
CA SER A 201 7.24 -18.54 -9.76
C SER A 201 8.68 -18.54 -9.27
N TRP A 202 8.85 -18.42 -7.96
CA TRP A 202 10.17 -18.47 -7.32
C TRP A 202 10.86 -19.85 -7.48
N ASP A 203 10.09 -20.94 -7.62
CA ASP A 203 10.61 -22.30 -7.76
C ASP A 203 10.86 -22.70 -9.21
N ARG A 204 9.99 -22.26 -10.14
CA ARG A 204 10.11 -22.54 -11.57
C ARG A 204 9.15 -21.69 -12.41
N ASP A 205 9.64 -21.15 -13.53
CA ASP A 205 8.78 -20.58 -14.57
C ASP A 205 8.30 -21.68 -15.52
N LEU A 206 7.04 -21.60 -15.95
CA LEU A 206 6.41 -22.58 -16.84
C LEU A 206 5.62 -21.87 -17.95
N SER A 207 5.85 -22.32 -19.18
CA SER A 207 4.96 -22.02 -20.30
C SER A 207 3.65 -22.81 -20.21
N TYR A 208 2.64 -22.40 -20.98
CA TYR A 208 1.38 -23.15 -21.07
C TYR A 208 1.58 -24.60 -21.53
N ALA A 209 2.46 -24.85 -22.50
CA ALA A 209 2.74 -26.20 -23.00
C ALA A 209 3.44 -27.08 -21.94
N GLU A 210 4.39 -26.51 -21.18
CA GLU A 210 5.05 -27.24 -20.10
C GLU A 210 4.09 -27.55 -18.94
N LEU A 211 3.24 -26.60 -18.57
CA LEU A 211 2.22 -26.80 -17.54
C LEU A 211 1.19 -27.86 -17.96
N ASP A 212 0.76 -27.85 -19.23
CA ASP A 212 -0.12 -28.87 -19.80
C ASP A 212 0.50 -30.26 -19.73
N GLY A 213 1.75 -30.41 -20.20
CA GLY A 213 2.46 -31.68 -20.17
C GLY A 213 2.69 -32.23 -18.76
N LEU A 214 3.13 -31.38 -17.83
CA LEU A 214 3.42 -31.79 -16.44
C LEU A 214 2.14 -32.15 -15.67
N SER A 215 1.08 -31.35 -15.81
CA SER A 215 -0.21 -31.64 -15.15
C SER A 215 -0.88 -32.89 -15.72
N ALA A 216 -0.77 -33.15 -17.03
CA ALA A 216 -1.28 -34.37 -17.65
C ALA A 216 -0.57 -35.63 -17.15
N LYS A 217 0.76 -35.59 -17.03
CA LYS A 217 1.55 -36.70 -16.46
C LYS A 217 1.14 -37.02 -15.02
N LEU A 218 1.02 -35.99 -14.18
CA LEU A 218 0.62 -36.16 -12.79
C LEU A 218 -0.83 -36.66 -12.68
N ALA A 219 -1.75 -36.21 -13.55
CA ALA A 219 -3.14 -36.68 -13.57
C ALA A 219 -3.24 -38.19 -13.79
N VAL A 220 -2.44 -38.75 -14.70
CA VAL A 220 -2.39 -40.21 -14.95
C VAL A 220 -1.87 -40.95 -13.72
N GLU A 221 -0.86 -40.43 -13.04
CA GLU A 221 -0.35 -41.01 -11.81
C GLU A 221 -1.38 -40.98 -10.66
N LEU A 222 -2.16 -39.90 -10.54
CA LEU A 222 -3.26 -39.81 -9.58
C LEU A 222 -4.32 -40.88 -9.84
N VAL A 223 -4.75 -41.04 -11.11
CA VAL A 223 -5.70 -42.09 -11.50
C VAL A 223 -5.12 -43.48 -11.21
N ARG A 224 -3.83 -43.72 -11.51
CA ARG A 224 -3.15 -45.00 -11.20
C ARG A 224 -3.13 -45.31 -9.71
N ARG A 225 -3.11 -44.28 -8.86
CA ARG A 225 -3.19 -44.41 -7.39
C ARG A 225 -4.61 -44.58 -6.86
N GLY A 226 -5.61 -44.67 -7.74
CA GLY A 226 -6.99 -44.92 -7.38
C GLY A 226 -7.83 -43.66 -7.17
N VAL A 227 -7.33 -42.47 -7.53
CA VAL A 227 -8.16 -41.26 -7.54
C VAL A 227 -9.23 -41.38 -8.62
N GLY A 228 -10.48 -41.42 -8.21
CA GLY A 228 -11.66 -41.52 -9.05
C GLY A 228 -12.36 -40.19 -9.31
N ILE A 229 -13.34 -40.24 -10.21
CA ILE A 229 -14.20 -39.10 -10.56
C ILE A 229 -14.95 -38.61 -9.31
N GLN A 230 -15.03 -37.28 -9.13
CA GLN A 230 -15.71 -36.61 -8.01
C GLN A 230 -15.18 -36.97 -6.62
N GLN A 231 -14.00 -37.60 -6.50
CA GLN A 231 -13.31 -37.76 -5.22
C GLN A 231 -12.53 -36.50 -4.84
N ARG A 232 -12.20 -36.37 -3.55
CA ARG A 232 -11.56 -35.17 -2.98
C ARG A 232 -10.10 -35.46 -2.69
N VAL A 233 -9.21 -34.71 -3.34
CA VAL A 233 -7.76 -34.80 -3.14
C VAL A 233 -7.31 -33.60 -2.32
N ALA A 234 -6.74 -33.85 -1.15
CA ALA A 234 -6.19 -32.80 -0.31
C ALA A 234 -4.82 -32.35 -0.83
N LEU A 235 -4.61 -31.04 -0.90
CA LEU A 235 -3.39 -30.41 -1.37
C LEU A 235 -2.82 -29.53 -0.24
N LEU A 236 -1.63 -29.86 0.24
CA LEU A 236 -0.90 -29.08 1.25
C LEU A 236 0.44 -28.64 0.66
N PHE A 237 0.48 -27.38 0.23
CA PHE A 237 1.59 -26.79 -0.51
C PHE A 237 1.79 -25.32 -0.13
N ASP A 238 3.04 -24.88 -0.13
CA ASP A 238 3.35 -23.46 -0.27
C ASP A 238 3.03 -23.00 -1.70
N LYS A 239 2.88 -21.69 -1.86
CA LYS A 239 2.75 -21.08 -3.19
C LYS A 239 3.93 -21.47 -4.07
N SER A 240 3.64 -22.08 -5.22
CA SER A 240 4.65 -22.66 -6.10
C SER A 240 4.06 -23.04 -7.46
N ALA A 241 4.91 -23.16 -8.46
CA ALA A 241 4.52 -23.75 -9.75
C ALA A 241 4.08 -25.21 -9.60
N LEU A 242 4.69 -25.95 -8.65
CA LEU A 242 4.32 -27.33 -8.35
C LEU A 242 2.89 -27.46 -7.80
N ALA A 243 2.43 -26.51 -6.98
CA ALA A 243 1.05 -26.48 -6.50
C ALA A 243 0.05 -26.31 -7.65
N VAL A 244 0.33 -25.42 -8.62
CA VAL A 244 -0.52 -25.20 -9.79
C VAL A 244 -0.57 -26.45 -10.68
N ILE A 245 0.56 -27.16 -10.85
CA ILE A 245 0.61 -28.45 -11.54
C ILE A 245 -0.33 -29.46 -10.84
N ALA A 246 -0.26 -29.56 -9.51
CA ALA A 246 -1.07 -30.48 -8.73
C ALA A 246 -2.58 -30.17 -8.83
N MET A 247 -2.97 -28.89 -8.75
CA MET A 247 -4.37 -28.47 -8.92
C MET A 247 -4.92 -28.89 -10.28
N LEU A 248 -4.22 -28.56 -11.37
CA LEU A 248 -4.64 -28.95 -12.72
C LEU A 248 -4.66 -30.47 -12.90
N ALA A 249 -3.71 -31.20 -12.30
CA ALA A 249 -3.67 -32.66 -12.36
C ALA A 249 -4.87 -33.31 -11.67
N VAL A 250 -5.28 -32.80 -10.51
CA VAL A 250 -6.47 -33.29 -9.78
C VAL A 250 -7.73 -33.07 -10.62
N LEU A 251 -7.89 -31.86 -11.19
CA LEU A 251 -9.04 -31.56 -12.04
C LEU A 251 -9.08 -32.45 -13.29
N ARG A 252 -7.92 -32.69 -13.93
CA ARG A 252 -7.79 -33.60 -15.08
C ARG A 252 -8.08 -35.06 -14.76
N ALA A 253 -7.84 -35.49 -13.52
CA ALA A 253 -8.23 -36.81 -13.04
C ALA A 253 -9.75 -36.94 -12.79
N GLY A 254 -10.52 -35.86 -13.00
CA GLY A 254 -11.97 -35.80 -12.73
C GLY A 254 -12.32 -35.64 -11.25
N ALA A 255 -11.31 -35.43 -10.40
CA ALA A 255 -11.45 -35.19 -8.97
C ALA A 255 -11.53 -33.68 -8.67
N CYS A 256 -11.84 -33.34 -7.42
CA CYS A 256 -11.78 -31.96 -6.93
C CYS A 256 -10.71 -31.81 -5.86
N PHE A 257 -10.07 -30.65 -5.79
CA PHE A 257 -9.05 -30.40 -4.78
C PHE A 257 -9.63 -29.74 -3.52
N VAL A 258 -8.99 -30.02 -2.39
CA VAL A 258 -9.25 -29.37 -1.09
C VAL A 258 -7.92 -28.85 -0.57
N HIS A 259 -7.81 -27.56 -0.28
CA HIS A 259 -6.57 -27.01 0.24
C HIS A 259 -6.48 -27.07 1.76
N LEU A 260 -5.34 -27.54 2.25
CA LEU A 260 -4.95 -27.44 3.65
C LEU A 260 -3.93 -26.30 3.80
N GLY A 261 -4.18 -25.43 4.77
CA GLY A 261 -3.25 -24.38 5.17
C GLY A 261 -2.14 -24.97 6.02
N ILE A 262 -0.89 -24.68 5.67
CA ILE A 262 0.30 -25.18 6.34
C ILE A 262 0.36 -24.70 7.80
N SER A 263 -0.03 -23.45 8.04
CA SER A 263 -0.06 -22.83 9.37
C SER A 263 -1.26 -23.24 10.23
N MET A 264 -2.20 -24.04 9.70
CA MET A 264 -3.33 -24.51 10.50
C MET A 264 -2.87 -25.60 11.48
N PRO A 265 -3.45 -25.65 12.70
CA PRO A 265 -3.18 -26.73 13.63
C PRO A 265 -3.49 -28.10 13.02
N THR A 266 -2.67 -29.10 13.35
CA THR A 266 -2.79 -30.48 12.84
C THR A 266 -4.19 -31.05 13.07
N GLN A 267 -4.82 -30.79 14.22
CA GLN A 267 -6.18 -31.26 14.50
C GLN A 267 -7.22 -30.63 13.57
N ARG A 268 -7.08 -29.34 13.23
CA ARG A 268 -7.95 -28.67 12.27
C ARG A 268 -7.74 -29.23 10.85
N GLN A 269 -6.50 -29.49 10.45
CA GLN A 269 -6.20 -30.15 9.18
C GLN A 269 -6.84 -31.55 9.12
N ALA A 270 -6.75 -32.33 10.20
CA ALA A 270 -7.37 -33.65 10.30
C ALA A 270 -8.91 -33.57 10.21
N ALA A 271 -9.53 -32.61 10.90
CA ALA A 271 -10.98 -32.38 10.81
C ALA A 271 -11.43 -31.99 9.38
N ILE A 272 -10.63 -31.21 8.64
CA ILE A 272 -10.91 -30.89 7.23
C ILE A 272 -10.74 -32.14 6.35
N LEU A 273 -9.70 -32.94 6.56
CA LEU A 273 -9.47 -34.18 5.81
C LEU A 273 -10.64 -35.17 6.00
N GLU A 274 -11.12 -35.31 7.23
CA GLU A 274 -12.26 -36.14 7.59
C GLU A 274 -13.56 -35.56 6.99
N ALA A 275 -13.87 -34.29 7.23
CA ALA A 275 -15.08 -33.66 6.70
C ALA A 275 -15.12 -33.61 5.15
N ALA A 276 -13.95 -33.64 4.50
CA ALA A 276 -13.83 -33.72 3.05
C ALA A 276 -13.90 -35.15 2.49
N ASP A 277 -13.91 -36.20 3.32
CA ASP A 277 -13.69 -37.58 2.86
C ASP A 277 -12.50 -37.67 1.89
N ALA A 278 -11.36 -37.08 2.28
CA ALA A 278 -10.21 -36.95 1.41
C ALA A 278 -9.59 -38.33 1.11
N VAL A 279 -9.42 -38.67 -0.17
CA VAL A 279 -8.92 -39.99 -0.59
C VAL A 279 -7.39 -40.05 -0.73
N LEU A 280 -6.76 -38.87 -0.84
CA LEU A 280 -5.32 -38.74 -1.04
C LEU A 280 -4.87 -37.36 -0.53
N LEU A 281 -3.75 -37.31 0.18
CA LEU A 281 -3.06 -36.09 0.57
C LEU A 281 -1.78 -35.94 -0.27
N VAL A 282 -1.72 -34.89 -1.09
CA VAL A 282 -0.55 -34.57 -1.92
C VAL A 282 0.24 -33.43 -1.29
N VAL A 283 1.56 -33.61 -1.18
CA VAL A 283 2.50 -32.66 -0.54
C VAL A 283 3.78 -32.50 -1.35
N ASP A 284 4.50 -31.41 -1.15
CA ASP A 284 5.87 -31.24 -1.65
C ASP A 284 6.93 -31.70 -0.63
N ALA A 285 8.20 -31.71 -1.05
CA ALA A 285 9.34 -32.10 -0.22
C ALA A 285 9.44 -31.31 1.09
N ARG A 286 9.16 -30.00 1.05
CA ARG A 286 9.28 -29.11 2.22
C ARG A 286 8.20 -29.38 3.26
N ASN A 287 7.02 -29.78 2.81
CA ASN A 287 5.88 -30.07 3.67
C ASN A 287 5.70 -31.57 3.96
N SER A 288 6.71 -32.40 3.65
CA SER A 288 6.65 -33.86 3.79
C SER A 288 6.41 -34.36 5.21
N ALA A 289 6.78 -33.59 6.23
CA ALA A 289 6.56 -33.93 7.65
C ALA A 289 5.06 -34.13 7.96
N HIS A 290 4.16 -33.39 7.32
CA HIS A 290 2.71 -33.49 7.53
C HIS A 290 2.13 -34.85 7.12
N LEU A 291 2.82 -35.64 6.29
CA LEU A 291 2.38 -37.00 5.99
C LEU A 291 2.43 -37.91 7.22
N ALA A 292 3.39 -37.66 8.13
CA ALA A 292 3.51 -38.43 9.36
C ALA A 292 2.40 -38.10 10.36
N ASP A 293 1.86 -36.87 10.29
CA ASP A 293 0.76 -36.39 11.13
C ASP A 293 -0.60 -36.94 10.68
N HIS A 294 -0.78 -37.16 9.38
CA HIS A 294 -2.06 -37.54 8.76
C HIS A 294 -2.07 -38.97 8.20
N ARG A 295 -1.59 -39.95 8.97
CA ARG A 295 -1.43 -41.35 8.52
C ARG A 295 -2.73 -42.05 8.11
N ALA A 296 -3.88 -41.51 8.51
CA ALA A 296 -5.19 -42.06 8.17
C ALA A 296 -5.53 -41.87 6.67
N VAL A 297 -4.91 -40.89 6.00
CA VAL A 297 -5.12 -40.59 4.58
C VAL A 297 -3.86 -40.98 3.79
N PRO A 298 -3.97 -41.73 2.67
CA PRO A 298 -2.82 -42.05 1.85
C PRO A 298 -2.06 -40.79 1.39
N GLY A 299 -0.75 -40.80 1.56
CA GLY A 299 0.13 -39.67 1.20
C GLY A 299 0.80 -39.84 -0.16
N LEU A 300 0.93 -38.74 -0.91
CA LEU A 300 1.73 -38.64 -2.14
C LEU A 300 2.70 -37.46 -2.05
N LEU A 301 3.99 -37.78 -1.97
CA LEU A 301 5.07 -36.79 -2.05
C LEU A 301 5.43 -36.52 -3.51
N ILE A 302 5.43 -35.25 -3.93
CA ILE A 302 5.84 -34.84 -5.28
C ILE A 302 6.93 -33.76 -5.26
N SER A 303 7.66 -33.68 -6.37
CA SER A 303 8.68 -32.68 -6.69
C SER A 303 8.71 -32.45 -8.21
N HIS A 304 9.27 -31.33 -8.67
CA HIS A 304 9.46 -31.06 -10.10
C HIS A 304 10.16 -32.21 -10.84
N ALA A 305 11.21 -32.77 -10.24
CA ALA A 305 11.95 -33.89 -10.82
C ALA A 305 11.08 -35.17 -10.89
N SER A 306 10.36 -35.50 -9.81
CA SER A 306 9.50 -36.69 -9.78
C SER A 306 8.36 -36.61 -10.80
N VAL A 307 7.74 -35.44 -10.97
CA VAL A 307 6.65 -35.23 -11.93
C VAL A 307 7.18 -35.24 -13.36
N ALA A 308 8.33 -34.62 -13.62
CA ALA A 308 8.95 -34.64 -14.95
C ALA A 308 9.33 -36.06 -15.39
N ALA A 309 9.77 -36.91 -14.45
CA ALA A 309 10.15 -38.31 -14.69
C ALA A 309 8.97 -39.25 -14.91
N LEU A 310 7.73 -38.82 -14.64
CA LEU A 310 6.54 -39.62 -14.93
C LEU A 310 6.43 -39.90 -16.44
N PRO A 311 5.95 -41.09 -16.83
CA PRO A 311 5.77 -41.44 -18.24
C PRO A 311 4.74 -40.50 -18.89
N PRO A 312 4.85 -40.26 -20.20
CA PRO A 312 3.82 -39.54 -20.93
C PRO A 312 2.46 -40.25 -20.82
N PRO A 313 1.33 -39.53 -20.97
CA PRO A 313 0.01 -40.13 -20.86
C PRO A 313 -0.19 -41.22 -21.91
N ALA A 314 -0.20 -42.49 -21.47
CA ALA A 314 -0.48 -43.64 -22.34
C ALA A 314 -1.96 -44.06 -22.28
N THR A 315 -2.66 -43.66 -21.21
CA THR A 315 -4.07 -43.96 -20.96
C THR A 315 -4.88 -42.67 -21.08
N PRO A 316 -6.04 -42.68 -21.76
CA PRO A 316 -6.92 -41.52 -21.78
C PRO A 316 -7.40 -41.21 -20.34
N LEU A 317 -7.34 -39.93 -19.98
CA LEU A 317 -7.90 -39.41 -18.75
C LEU A 317 -9.45 -39.45 -18.80
N PRO A 318 -10.13 -39.51 -17.64
CA PRO A 318 -11.59 -39.54 -17.61
C PRO A 318 -12.20 -38.25 -18.18
N ALA A 319 -13.39 -38.37 -18.75
CA ALA A 319 -14.16 -37.20 -19.18
C ALA A 319 -14.66 -36.41 -17.96
N VAL A 320 -14.37 -35.11 -17.94
CA VAL A 320 -14.77 -34.18 -16.87
C VAL A 320 -15.98 -33.38 -17.34
N ALA A 321 -17.01 -33.26 -16.52
CA ALA A 321 -18.22 -32.51 -16.85
C ALA A 321 -18.27 -31.15 -16.15
N PRO A 322 -18.92 -30.11 -16.72
CA PRO A 322 -18.98 -28.78 -16.11
C PRO A 322 -19.66 -28.72 -14.73
N HIS A 323 -20.59 -29.64 -14.43
CA HIS A 323 -21.28 -29.73 -13.14
C HIS A 323 -20.50 -30.50 -12.06
N TYR A 324 -19.34 -31.05 -12.40
CA TYR A 324 -18.44 -31.69 -11.44
C TYR A 324 -17.84 -30.66 -10.48
N ALA A 325 -17.69 -31.05 -9.21
CA ALA A 325 -16.94 -30.27 -8.24
C ALA A 325 -15.49 -30.08 -8.76
N ALA A 326 -14.98 -28.86 -8.69
CA ALA A 326 -13.60 -28.50 -9.00
C ALA A 326 -12.80 -28.24 -7.71
N ALA A 327 -13.41 -27.54 -6.76
CA ALA A 327 -12.80 -27.23 -5.47
C ALA A 327 -13.83 -27.38 -4.34
N VAL A 328 -13.35 -27.77 -3.15
CA VAL A 328 -14.13 -27.64 -1.91
C VAL A 328 -13.42 -26.65 -0.99
N GLN A 329 -14.07 -25.53 -0.71
CA GLN A 329 -13.53 -24.47 0.12
C GLN A 329 -14.10 -24.57 1.53
N PHE A 330 -13.25 -24.73 2.55
CA PHE A 330 -13.71 -24.79 3.94
C PHE A 330 -13.72 -23.41 4.59
N THR A 331 -14.82 -23.11 5.29
CA THR A 331 -14.96 -21.93 6.15
C THR A 331 -15.18 -22.34 7.61
N SER A 332 -15.22 -21.35 8.50
CA SER A 332 -15.70 -21.55 9.88
C SER A 332 -17.13 -22.10 9.92
N GLY A 333 -17.47 -22.81 10.99
CA GLY A 333 -18.78 -23.41 11.21
C GLY A 333 -19.23 -23.25 12.66
N SER A 334 -20.47 -22.79 12.86
CA SER A 334 -21.04 -22.48 14.18
C SER A 334 -21.09 -23.63 15.19
N THR A 335 -20.90 -24.87 14.72
CA THR A 335 -20.91 -26.10 15.53
C THR A 335 -19.50 -26.60 15.86
N GLY A 336 -18.45 -25.83 15.62
CA GLY A 336 -17.06 -26.25 15.83
C GLY A 336 -16.41 -26.95 14.62
N THR A 337 -17.22 -27.58 13.77
CA THR A 337 -16.76 -28.31 12.56
C THR A 337 -16.68 -27.37 11.34
N PRO A 338 -15.56 -27.34 10.60
CA PRO A 338 -15.45 -26.56 9.37
C PRO A 338 -16.50 -26.93 8.32
N LYS A 339 -17.06 -25.92 7.64
CA LYS A 339 -18.11 -26.08 6.63
C LYS A 339 -17.52 -26.07 5.22
N GLY A 340 -17.66 -27.17 4.48
CA GLY A 340 -17.14 -27.29 3.11
C GLY A 340 -18.12 -26.76 2.06
N ILE A 341 -17.68 -25.84 1.20
CA ILE A 341 -18.46 -25.25 0.10
C ILE A 341 -18.05 -25.92 -1.21
N VAL A 342 -19.01 -26.52 -1.91
CA VAL A 342 -18.73 -27.30 -3.13
C VAL A 342 -18.85 -26.42 -4.37
N LEU A 343 -17.70 -26.03 -4.95
CA LEU A 343 -17.63 -25.21 -6.17
C LEU A 343 -17.51 -26.09 -7.41
N GLU A 344 -18.44 -25.91 -8.35
CA GLU A 344 -18.44 -26.62 -9.64
C GLU A 344 -17.55 -25.92 -10.67
N HIS A 345 -17.04 -26.67 -11.66
CA HIS A 345 -16.26 -26.10 -12.75
C HIS A 345 -16.98 -24.96 -13.48
N ALA A 346 -18.24 -25.19 -13.87
CA ALA A 346 -19.07 -24.20 -14.57
C ALA A 346 -19.31 -22.94 -13.73
N ALA A 347 -19.38 -23.06 -12.41
CA ALA A 347 -19.58 -21.93 -11.51
C ALA A 347 -18.36 -21.00 -11.53
N ILE A 348 -17.15 -21.56 -11.40
CA ILE A 348 -15.89 -20.81 -11.48
C ILE A 348 -15.69 -20.24 -12.89
N ALA A 349 -15.98 -21.02 -13.94
CA ALA A 349 -15.86 -20.57 -15.32
C ALA A 349 -16.82 -19.41 -15.66
N THR A 350 -18.08 -19.48 -15.19
CA THR A 350 -19.06 -18.40 -15.35
C THR A 350 -18.64 -17.15 -14.60
N SER A 351 -18.14 -17.30 -13.36
CA SER A 351 -17.62 -16.19 -12.57
C SER A 351 -16.41 -15.53 -13.24
N CYS A 352 -15.50 -16.34 -13.81
CA CYS A 352 -14.36 -15.88 -14.60
C CYS A 352 -14.81 -15.01 -15.78
N ASP A 353 -15.74 -15.47 -16.62
CA ASP A 353 -16.19 -14.68 -17.79
C ASP A 353 -16.92 -13.39 -17.39
N GLY A 354 -17.70 -13.44 -16.30
CA GLY A 354 -18.37 -12.27 -15.74
C GLY A 354 -17.39 -11.22 -15.20
N MET A 355 -16.31 -11.66 -14.54
CA MET A 355 -15.33 -10.78 -13.91
C MET A 355 -14.24 -10.31 -14.88
N ALA A 356 -13.68 -11.21 -15.69
CA ALA A 356 -12.50 -10.93 -16.51
C ALA A 356 -12.68 -9.70 -17.41
N ARG A 357 -13.87 -9.51 -17.98
CA ARG A 357 -14.20 -8.32 -18.79
C ARG A 357 -14.27 -7.05 -17.95
N ALA A 358 -14.82 -7.11 -16.75
CA ALA A 358 -15.02 -5.95 -15.90
C ALA A 358 -13.71 -5.43 -15.27
N VAL A 359 -12.75 -6.33 -15.03
CA VAL A 359 -11.47 -6.02 -14.38
C VAL A 359 -10.25 -6.29 -15.27
N ASN A 360 -10.45 -6.28 -16.59
CA ASN A 360 -9.40 -6.33 -17.62
C ASN A 360 -8.40 -7.49 -17.46
N ILE A 361 -8.90 -8.71 -17.27
CA ILE A 361 -8.08 -9.93 -17.29
C ILE A 361 -8.02 -10.46 -18.71
N GLY A 362 -6.81 -10.62 -19.23
CA GLY A 362 -6.53 -11.11 -20.57
C GLY A 362 -5.12 -11.71 -20.69
N PRO A 363 -4.63 -11.92 -21.92
CA PRO A 363 -3.39 -12.65 -22.14
C PRO A 363 -2.10 -11.94 -21.68
N ASP A 364 -2.14 -10.62 -21.53
CA ASP A 364 -1.01 -9.82 -21.04
C ASP A 364 -1.08 -9.60 -19.52
N THR A 365 -2.11 -10.13 -18.86
CA THR A 365 -2.31 -9.98 -17.43
C THR A 365 -1.36 -10.91 -16.66
N ARG A 366 -0.61 -10.33 -15.72
CA ARG A 366 0.24 -11.03 -14.75
C ARG A 366 -0.35 -10.87 -13.35
N ILE A 367 -1.06 -11.89 -12.88
CA ILE A 367 -1.80 -11.87 -11.60
C ILE A 367 -0.87 -12.25 -10.45
N PHE A 368 -0.65 -11.32 -9.51
CA PHE A 368 0.09 -11.59 -8.28
C PHE A 368 -0.73 -12.44 -7.31
N GLN A 369 -0.28 -13.67 -7.06
CA GLN A 369 -1.00 -14.65 -6.25
C GLN A 369 -0.75 -14.43 -4.76
N PHE A 370 -1.43 -13.45 -4.17
CA PHE A 370 -1.27 -13.09 -2.76
C PHE A 370 -2.15 -13.94 -1.83
N ALA A 371 -3.38 -14.27 -2.24
CA ALA A 371 -4.35 -14.94 -1.37
C ALA A 371 -3.83 -16.32 -0.88
N SER A 372 -4.18 -16.70 0.35
CA SER A 372 -3.93 -18.07 0.83
C SER A 372 -4.69 -19.08 -0.03
N TYR A 373 -4.11 -20.26 -0.25
CA TYR A 373 -4.82 -21.36 -0.93
C TYR A 373 -6.06 -21.84 -0.19
N THR A 374 -6.18 -21.50 1.08
CA THR A 374 -7.37 -21.74 1.91
C THR A 374 -8.46 -20.69 1.71
N PHE A 375 -8.31 -19.78 0.75
CA PHE A 375 -9.35 -18.82 0.35
C PHE A 375 -9.67 -18.96 -1.12
N ASP A 376 -10.96 -18.83 -1.44
CA ASP A 376 -11.48 -18.89 -2.80
C ASP A 376 -10.88 -17.82 -3.73
N ALA A 377 -10.49 -16.66 -3.21
CA ALA A 377 -9.75 -15.64 -3.97
C ALA A 377 -8.50 -16.21 -4.67
N SER A 378 -7.80 -17.18 -4.05
CA SER A 378 -6.66 -17.84 -4.69
C SER A 378 -7.05 -18.72 -5.88
N VAL A 379 -8.24 -19.34 -5.83
CA VAL A 379 -8.83 -20.06 -6.96
C VAL A 379 -9.12 -19.07 -8.10
N GLY A 380 -9.59 -17.87 -7.76
CA GLY A 380 -9.73 -16.75 -8.70
C GLY A 380 -8.41 -16.35 -9.35
N ASP A 381 -7.39 -16.06 -8.54
CA ASP A 381 -6.06 -15.65 -9.02
C ASP A 381 -5.49 -16.63 -10.06
N ILE A 382 -5.64 -17.93 -9.79
CA ILE A 382 -5.08 -19.01 -10.61
C ILE A 382 -5.94 -19.25 -11.86
N PHE A 383 -7.22 -19.56 -11.68
CA PHE A 383 -8.04 -20.04 -12.78
C PHE A 383 -8.57 -18.91 -13.67
N TYR A 384 -8.59 -17.66 -13.20
CA TYR A 384 -8.92 -16.53 -14.08
C TYR A 384 -7.73 -16.21 -14.99
N ALA A 385 -6.49 -16.22 -14.46
CA ALA A 385 -5.29 -16.08 -15.27
C ALA A 385 -5.23 -17.17 -16.36
N LEU A 386 -5.32 -18.44 -15.95
CA LEU A 386 -5.19 -19.58 -16.86
C LEU A 386 -6.31 -19.68 -17.90
N SER A 387 -7.54 -19.28 -17.55
CA SER A 387 -8.67 -19.29 -18.49
C SER A 387 -8.56 -18.19 -19.56
N CYS A 388 -7.94 -17.07 -19.21
CA CYS A 388 -7.84 -15.89 -20.07
C CYS A 388 -6.49 -15.78 -20.80
N GLY A 389 -5.59 -16.75 -20.64
CA GLY A 389 -4.28 -16.77 -21.30
C GLY A 389 -3.20 -15.92 -20.60
N GLY A 390 -3.47 -15.46 -19.38
CA GLY A 390 -2.54 -14.68 -18.57
C GLY A 390 -1.50 -15.53 -17.85
N CYS A 391 -0.73 -14.90 -16.95
CA CYS A 391 0.34 -15.54 -16.19
C CYS A 391 0.09 -15.39 -14.68
N ILE A 392 0.26 -16.47 -13.92
CA ILE A 392 0.24 -16.45 -12.46
C ILE A 392 1.63 -16.05 -11.96
N CYS A 393 1.73 -15.02 -11.12
CA CYS A 393 2.95 -14.61 -10.44
C CYS A 393 2.91 -15.14 -9.00
N SER A 394 3.60 -16.26 -8.76
CA SER A 394 3.56 -17.00 -7.50
C SER A 394 4.82 -16.74 -6.66
N PRO A 395 4.80 -15.79 -5.70
CA PRO A 395 5.92 -15.55 -4.80
C PRO A 395 6.17 -16.73 -3.85
N SER A 396 7.37 -16.82 -3.28
CA SER A 396 7.57 -17.69 -2.12
C SER A 396 6.77 -17.17 -0.93
N GLU A 397 6.47 -18.03 0.04
CA GLU A 397 5.72 -17.61 1.21
C GLU A 397 6.45 -16.51 1.98
N GLN A 398 7.79 -16.57 2.05
CA GLN A 398 8.62 -15.54 2.64
C GLN A 398 8.50 -14.19 1.89
N GLU A 399 8.70 -14.18 0.57
CA GLU A 399 8.57 -12.97 -0.25
C GLU A 399 7.17 -12.35 -0.16
N ARG A 400 6.13 -13.18 -0.02
CA ARG A 400 4.75 -12.73 0.11
C ARG A 400 4.47 -11.97 1.39
N VAL A 401 5.24 -12.20 2.46
CA VAL A 401 5.00 -11.57 3.77
C VAL A 401 6.08 -10.54 4.13
N ASP A 402 7.34 -10.79 3.76
CA ASP A 402 8.46 -9.91 4.12
C ASP A 402 8.56 -8.67 3.22
N ASP A 403 8.41 -8.83 1.90
CA ASP A 403 8.50 -7.72 0.93
C ASP A 403 7.62 -7.97 -0.31
N VAL A 404 6.33 -7.74 -0.12
CA VAL A 404 5.30 -7.87 -1.18
C VAL A 404 5.64 -7.04 -2.41
N ALA A 405 6.15 -5.82 -2.22
CA ALA A 405 6.44 -4.89 -3.31
C ALA A 405 7.62 -5.36 -4.17
N ALA A 406 8.72 -5.81 -3.56
CA ALA A 406 9.85 -6.36 -4.28
C ALA A 406 9.46 -7.62 -5.06
N ALA A 407 8.68 -8.51 -4.45
CA ALA A 407 8.20 -9.72 -5.11
C ALA A 407 7.33 -9.39 -6.34
N ALA A 408 6.34 -8.51 -6.17
CA ALA A 408 5.47 -8.08 -7.26
C ALA A 408 6.23 -7.37 -8.39
N ARG A 409 7.22 -6.52 -8.06
CA ARG A 409 8.11 -5.88 -9.05
C ARG A 409 8.97 -6.89 -9.79
N ARG A 410 9.63 -7.80 -9.08
CA ARG A 410 10.49 -8.83 -9.68
C ARG A 410 9.71 -9.69 -10.67
N MET A 411 8.48 -10.02 -10.32
CA MET A 411 7.58 -10.80 -11.17
C MET A 411 6.84 -9.97 -12.22
N GLN A 412 7.03 -8.65 -12.25
CA GLN A 412 6.34 -7.72 -13.15
C GLN A 412 4.81 -7.91 -13.09
N ALA A 413 4.26 -8.05 -11.88
CA ALA A 413 2.83 -8.22 -11.71
C ALA A 413 2.08 -6.98 -12.23
N THR A 414 1.03 -7.20 -13.01
CA THR A 414 0.19 -6.14 -13.58
C THR A 414 -1.19 -6.10 -12.94
N TRP A 415 -1.55 -7.13 -12.19
CA TRP A 415 -2.85 -7.28 -11.58
C TRP A 415 -2.71 -7.91 -10.18
N ALA A 416 -3.45 -7.43 -9.19
CA ALA A 416 -3.46 -8.03 -7.85
C ALA A 416 -4.83 -7.89 -7.19
N PHE A 417 -5.21 -8.88 -6.37
CA PHE A 417 -6.27 -8.76 -5.38
C PHE A 417 -5.65 -8.64 -3.99
N LEU A 418 -5.97 -7.56 -3.25
CA LEU A 418 -5.46 -7.31 -1.91
C LEU A 418 -6.59 -6.87 -0.96
N THR A 419 -6.47 -7.21 0.32
CA THR A 419 -7.29 -6.60 1.37
C THR A 419 -6.81 -5.17 1.63
N PRO A 420 -7.70 -4.22 1.92
CA PRO A 420 -7.36 -2.86 2.37
C PRO A 420 -6.20 -2.79 3.38
N SER A 421 -6.19 -3.65 4.40
CA SER A 421 -5.11 -3.72 5.39
C SER A 421 -3.72 -3.99 4.81
N VAL A 422 -3.60 -4.89 3.83
CA VAL A 422 -2.33 -5.20 3.17
C VAL A 422 -1.93 -4.07 2.22
N LEU A 423 -2.91 -3.47 1.54
CA LEU A 423 -2.66 -2.32 0.66
C LEU A 423 -2.07 -1.12 1.42
N SER A 424 -2.45 -0.92 2.69
CA SER A 424 -1.90 0.14 3.53
C SER A 424 -0.37 0.06 3.71
N LEU A 425 0.23 -1.11 3.48
CA LEU A 425 1.68 -1.33 3.57
C LEU A 425 2.43 -0.87 2.32
N LEU A 426 1.71 -0.56 1.24
CA LEU A 426 2.25 -0.38 -0.10
C LEU A 426 1.93 1.02 -0.64
N GLN A 427 2.73 1.48 -1.60
CA GLN A 427 2.50 2.68 -2.40
C GLN A 427 2.48 2.35 -3.90
N PRO A 428 1.77 3.12 -4.75
CA PRO A 428 1.75 2.89 -6.20
C PRO A 428 3.15 2.83 -6.83
N ARG A 429 4.07 3.68 -6.35
CA ARG A 429 5.47 3.72 -6.82
C ARG A 429 6.26 2.45 -6.49
N ASP A 430 5.82 1.67 -5.51
CA ASP A 430 6.52 0.46 -5.07
C ASP A 430 6.29 -0.69 -6.06
N ILE A 431 5.24 -0.63 -6.91
CA ILE A 431 4.92 -1.64 -7.93
C ILE A 431 4.48 -0.95 -9.23
N PRO A 432 5.40 -0.29 -9.97
CA PRO A 432 5.07 0.50 -11.15
C PRO A 432 4.47 -0.32 -12.31
N SER A 433 4.65 -1.65 -12.32
CA SER A 433 4.06 -2.54 -13.31
C SER A 433 2.56 -2.78 -13.08
N LEU A 434 2.04 -2.52 -11.87
CA LEU A 434 0.65 -2.77 -11.52
C LEU A 434 -0.26 -1.84 -12.31
N ARG A 435 -1.29 -2.39 -12.95
CA ARG A 435 -2.28 -1.65 -13.78
C ARG A 435 -3.69 -1.78 -13.23
N THR A 436 -3.98 -2.88 -12.55
CA THR A 436 -5.31 -3.15 -11.98
C THR A 436 -5.18 -3.74 -10.59
N LEU A 437 -5.97 -3.22 -9.66
CA LEU A 437 -5.99 -3.62 -8.27
C LEU A 437 -7.43 -3.87 -7.85
N LEU A 438 -7.72 -5.08 -7.37
CA LEU A 438 -9.00 -5.38 -6.74
C LEU A 438 -8.85 -5.28 -5.23
N LEU A 439 -9.84 -4.63 -4.61
CA LEU A 439 -9.99 -4.51 -3.16
C LEU A 439 -11.26 -5.21 -2.72
N GLY A 440 -11.11 -6.16 -1.79
CA GLY A 440 -12.22 -6.90 -1.23
C GLY A 440 -11.86 -7.54 0.10
N GLY A 441 -12.81 -8.22 0.72
CA GLY A 441 -12.64 -8.83 2.04
C GLY A 441 -12.82 -7.86 3.21
N GLU A 442 -12.45 -6.58 3.06
CA GLU A 442 -12.68 -5.52 4.06
C GLU A 442 -13.24 -4.26 3.38
N ARG A 443 -13.79 -3.33 4.17
CA ARG A 443 -14.28 -2.06 3.65
C ARG A 443 -13.10 -1.17 3.23
N PRO A 444 -13.01 -0.72 1.97
CA PRO A 444 -11.97 0.21 1.56
C PRO A 444 -12.08 1.55 2.30
N SER A 445 -10.95 2.20 2.58
CA SER A 445 -10.92 3.56 3.12
C SER A 445 -10.81 4.59 1.99
N PRO A 446 -11.32 5.82 2.17
CA PRO A 446 -11.12 6.90 1.20
C PRO A 446 -9.64 7.16 0.89
N LYS A 447 -8.75 6.93 1.87
CA LYS A 447 -7.29 7.08 1.69
C LYS A 447 -6.74 6.11 0.64
N HIS A 448 -7.21 4.85 0.63
CA HIS A 448 -6.78 3.86 -0.36
C HIS A 448 -7.17 4.27 -1.78
N THR A 449 -8.43 4.69 -1.96
CA THR A 449 -8.92 5.13 -3.26
C THR A 449 -8.21 6.40 -3.72
N ALA A 450 -8.04 7.40 -2.84
CA ALA A 450 -7.36 8.64 -3.19
C ALA A 450 -5.90 8.41 -3.61
N LEU A 451 -5.19 7.47 -2.99
CA LEU A 451 -3.79 7.19 -3.31
C LEU A 451 -3.63 6.35 -4.58
N TRP A 452 -4.37 5.24 -4.71
CA TRP A 452 -4.13 4.25 -5.76
C TRP A 452 -4.92 4.51 -7.04
N ALA A 453 -6.13 5.05 -6.94
CA ALA A 453 -6.99 5.28 -8.11
C ALA A 453 -6.52 6.43 -9.01
N GLN A 454 -5.51 7.20 -8.59
CA GLN A 454 -4.87 8.23 -9.42
C GLN A 454 -3.95 7.62 -10.50
N SER A 455 -3.39 6.44 -10.24
CA SER A 455 -2.33 5.87 -11.07
C SER A 455 -2.76 4.59 -11.79
N ILE A 456 -3.73 3.85 -11.25
CA ILE A 456 -4.13 2.52 -11.74
C ILE A 456 -5.65 2.32 -11.63
N ASN A 457 -6.17 1.28 -12.30
CA ASN A 457 -7.58 0.89 -12.18
C ASN A 457 -7.81 0.16 -10.86
N VAL A 458 -8.44 0.83 -9.88
CA VAL A 458 -8.81 0.21 -8.60
C VAL A 458 -10.28 -0.18 -8.63
N HIS A 459 -10.61 -1.43 -8.32
CA HIS A 459 -11.99 -1.91 -8.26
C HIS A 459 -12.32 -2.42 -6.85
N ALA A 460 -13.46 -2.04 -6.30
CA ALA A 460 -14.03 -2.73 -5.14
C ALA A 460 -14.81 -3.95 -5.62
N VAL A 461 -14.61 -5.09 -4.97
CA VAL A 461 -15.30 -6.35 -5.31
C VAL A 461 -15.99 -6.96 -4.10
N MET A 462 -17.08 -7.67 -4.36
CA MET A 462 -17.81 -8.43 -3.36
C MET A 462 -18.22 -9.81 -3.90
N GLY A 463 -18.27 -10.79 -3.01
CA GLY A 463 -18.75 -12.14 -3.31
C GLY A 463 -18.56 -13.03 -2.09
N PRO A 464 -19.59 -13.78 -1.67
CA PRO A 464 -19.41 -14.88 -0.74
C PRO A 464 -18.82 -16.10 -1.47
N SER A 465 -18.12 -16.98 -0.74
CA SER A 465 -17.54 -18.19 -1.34
C SER A 465 -18.59 -19.14 -1.93
N GLU A 466 -19.81 -19.11 -1.42
CA GLU A 466 -20.94 -19.85 -1.98
C GLU A 466 -21.38 -19.35 -3.38
N CYS A 467 -20.81 -18.25 -3.88
CA CYS A 467 -21.13 -17.68 -5.20
C CYS A 467 -19.91 -17.60 -6.13
N ALA A 468 -18.96 -18.54 -5.97
CA ALA A 468 -17.75 -18.65 -6.78
C ALA A 468 -16.92 -17.34 -6.83
N ILE A 469 -16.35 -16.99 -5.67
CA ILE A 469 -15.31 -15.97 -5.49
C ILE A 469 -15.85 -14.53 -5.53
N TYR A 470 -16.31 -14.04 -6.68
CA TYR A 470 -16.80 -12.67 -6.85
C TYR A 470 -18.15 -12.69 -7.58
N CYS A 471 -19.14 -11.95 -7.07
CA CYS A 471 -20.46 -11.80 -7.70
C CYS A 471 -20.77 -10.36 -8.09
N ALA A 472 -19.99 -9.38 -7.60
CA ALA A 472 -20.13 -7.98 -7.99
C ALA A 472 -18.78 -7.24 -8.02
N SER A 473 -18.70 -6.24 -8.90
CA SER A 473 -17.56 -5.33 -8.95
C SER A 473 -17.99 -3.89 -9.27
N SER A 474 -17.27 -2.94 -8.68
CA SER A 474 -17.36 -1.54 -9.07
C SER A 474 -16.77 -1.32 -10.46
N GLU A 475 -17.20 -0.24 -11.09
CA GLU A 475 -16.36 0.43 -12.08
C GLU A 475 -15.07 0.93 -11.40
N PRO A 476 -14.02 1.31 -12.16
CA PRO A 476 -12.81 1.88 -11.56
C PRO A 476 -13.18 3.00 -10.59
N LEU A 477 -12.79 2.84 -9.32
CA LEU A 477 -13.12 3.77 -8.25
C LEU A 477 -12.52 5.13 -8.54
N ARG A 478 -13.24 6.19 -8.18
CA ARG A 478 -12.73 7.56 -8.25
C ARG A 478 -12.38 8.09 -6.85
N PRO A 479 -11.38 8.99 -6.72
CA PRO A 479 -10.97 9.53 -5.42
C PRO A 479 -12.10 10.15 -4.57
N ASP A 480 -13.17 10.63 -5.20
CA ASP A 480 -14.32 11.31 -4.60
C ASP A 480 -15.53 10.39 -4.33
N GLN A 481 -15.46 9.11 -4.72
CA GLN A 481 -16.58 8.18 -4.59
C GLN A 481 -16.70 7.58 -3.17
N PRO A 482 -17.91 7.39 -2.62
CA PRO A 482 -18.12 6.71 -1.34
C PRO A 482 -17.55 5.29 -1.34
N SER A 483 -16.79 4.93 -0.30
CA SER A 483 -16.08 3.65 -0.22
C SER A 483 -16.96 2.43 0.07
N SER A 484 -18.28 2.61 0.20
CA SER A 484 -19.27 1.55 0.45
C SER A 484 -19.92 0.97 -0.80
N THR A 485 -19.63 1.51 -1.99
CA THR A 485 -20.24 1.05 -3.24
C THR A 485 -19.38 -0.01 -3.90
N PHE A 486 -19.92 -1.24 -4.00
CA PHE A 486 -19.23 -2.40 -4.57
C PHE A 486 -19.71 -2.73 -5.99
N GLY A 487 -20.62 -1.91 -6.53
CA GLY A 487 -20.90 -1.85 -7.96
C GLY A 487 -22.04 -2.74 -8.44
N ARG A 488 -21.83 -3.45 -9.54
CA ARG A 488 -22.86 -4.18 -10.29
C ARG A 488 -22.58 -5.68 -10.30
N ALA A 489 -23.63 -6.46 -10.59
CA ALA A 489 -23.55 -7.89 -10.77
C ALA A 489 -22.55 -8.29 -11.86
N ARG A 490 -21.77 -9.36 -11.61
CA ARG A 490 -20.81 -9.95 -12.55
C ARG A 490 -21.00 -11.46 -12.55
N GLY A 491 -21.29 -12.05 -13.71
CA GLY A 491 -21.51 -13.50 -13.79
C GLY A 491 -22.89 -13.99 -13.29
N CYS A 492 -23.69 -13.11 -12.69
CA CYS A 492 -24.93 -13.47 -12.00
C CYS A 492 -25.95 -12.32 -12.05
N ARG A 493 -27.10 -12.54 -11.41
CA ARG A 493 -28.09 -11.52 -11.04
C ARG A 493 -28.03 -11.29 -9.53
N LEU A 494 -28.36 -10.07 -9.12
CA LEU A 494 -28.39 -9.66 -7.72
C LEU A 494 -29.78 -9.12 -7.39
N TRP A 495 -30.39 -9.70 -6.37
CA TRP A 495 -31.70 -9.34 -5.86
C TRP A 495 -31.56 -8.83 -4.43
N VAL A 496 -32.39 -7.85 -4.07
CA VAL A 496 -32.46 -7.36 -2.71
C VAL A 496 -33.86 -7.67 -2.19
N VAL A 497 -33.94 -8.51 -1.17
CA VAL A 497 -35.18 -8.97 -0.56
C VAL A 497 -35.37 -8.31 0.81
N ASP A 498 -36.59 -8.35 1.34
CA ASP A 498 -36.84 -7.87 2.70
C ASP A 498 -35.94 -8.65 3.70
N SER A 499 -35.37 -7.93 4.66
CA SER A 499 -34.39 -8.48 5.59
C SER A 499 -34.98 -9.52 6.55
N GLN A 500 -36.30 -9.57 6.73
CA GLN A 500 -36.99 -10.54 7.58
C GLN A 500 -37.79 -11.57 6.77
N ASP A 501 -38.11 -11.28 5.52
CA ASP A 501 -38.93 -12.12 4.66
C ASP A 501 -38.38 -12.19 3.22
N HIS A 502 -37.61 -13.23 2.90
CA HIS A 502 -37.03 -13.41 1.57
C HIS A 502 -38.06 -13.64 0.46
N THR A 503 -39.33 -13.90 0.80
CA THR A 503 -40.42 -14.09 -0.17
C THR A 503 -40.94 -12.76 -0.72
N LYS A 504 -40.32 -11.64 -0.35
CA LYS A 504 -40.65 -10.28 -0.83
C LYS A 504 -39.40 -9.54 -1.27
N LEU A 505 -39.50 -8.81 -2.39
CA LEU A 505 -38.46 -7.90 -2.83
C LEU A 505 -38.44 -6.63 -1.97
N ALA A 506 -37.26 -6.10 -1.71
CA ALA A 506 -37.11 -4.79 -1.14
C ALA A 506 -37.45 -3.71 -2.21
N PRO A 507 -38.16 -2.64 -1.85
CA PRO A 507 -38.37 -1.49 -2.74
C PRO A 507 -37.04 -0.87 -3.20
N ALA A 508 -37.02 -0.24 -4.37
CA ALA A 508 -35.80 0.32 -4.93
C ALA A 508 -35.27 1.46 -4.02
N GLY A 509 -33.99 1.38 -3.64
CA GLY A 509 -33.40 2.32 -2.68
C GLY A 509 -33.66 1.98 -1.21
N CYS A 510 -34.44 0.95 -0.88
CA CYS A 510 -34.53 0.44 0.48
C CYS A 510 -33.40 -0.57 0.79
N PRO A 511 -32.86 -0.58 2.01
CA PRO A 511 -32.00 -1.65 2.51
C PRO A 511 -32.72 -3.00 2.58
N GLY A 512 -32.02 -4.09 2.25
CA GLY A 512 -32.54 -5.45 2.33
C GLY A 512 -31.43 -6.51 2.24
N GLU A 513 -31.79 -7.78 2.40
CA GLU A 513 -30.85 -8.90 2.30
C GLU A 513 -30.50 -9.19 0.83
N LEU A 514 -29.21 -9.40 0.54
CA LEU A 514 -28.74 -9.76 -0.79
C LEU A 514 -29.00 -11.23 -1.10
N VAL A 515 -29.62 -11.49 -2.25
CA VAL A 515 -29.79 -12.81 -2.85
C VAL A 515 -29.08 -12.84 -4.21
N VAL A 516 -28.19 -13.80 -4.40
CA VAL A 516 -27.45 -14.01 -5.65
C VAL A 516 -28.13 -15.11 -6.45
N GLU A 517 -28.46 -14.85 -7.71
CA GLU A 517 -29.02 -15.83 -8.65
C GLU A 517 -28.05 -16.08 -9.80
N GLY A 518 -27.69 -17.33 -10.07
CA GLY A 518 -26.94 -17.66 -11.28
C GLY A 518 -26.15 -18.95 -11.21
N ARG A 519 -25.46 -19.29 -12.31
CA ARG A 519 -24.59 -20.47 -12.41
C ARG A 519 -23.36 -20.39 -11.50
N THR A 520 -23.01 -19.18 -11.05
CA THR A 520 -21.93 -18.94 -10.08
C THR A 520 -22.26 -19.47 -8.68
N VAL A 521 -23.54 -19.74 -8.37
CA VAL A 521 -23.95 -20.29 -7.08
C VAL A 521 -23.47 -21.73 -6.93
N ALA A 522 -22.78 -21.99 -5.83
CA ALA A 522 -22.22 -23.28 -5.44
C ALA A 522 -23.29 -24.39 -5.39
N ARG A 523 -22.85 -25.65 -5.37
CA ARG A 523 -23.77 -26.79 -5.26
C ARG A 523 -24.50 -26.82 -3.91
N GLY A 524 -23.83 -26.35 -2.86
CA GLY A 524 -24.29 -26.41 -1.47
C GLY A 524 -23.13 -26.64 -0.51
N TYR A 525 -23.48 -26.98 0.73
CA TYR A 525 -22.54 -27.38 1.76
C TYR A 525 -22.33 -28.90 1.76
N LEU A 526 -21.07 -29.31 1.86
CA LEU A 526 -20.65 -30.72 1.84
C LEU A 526 -21.21 -31.45 3.07
N HIS A 527 -21.95 -32.54 2.83
CA HIS A 527 -22.60 -33.37 3.86
C HIS A 527 -23.55 -32.62 4.82
N ASP A 528 -24.01 -31.41 4.47
CA ASP A 528 -24.87 -30.59 5.32
C ASP A 528 -26.12 -30.11 4.55
N ALA A 529 -27.06 -31.04 4.37
CA ALA A 529 -28.29 -30.80 3.60
C ALA A 529 -29.23 -29.79 4.27
N GLU A 530 -29.21 -29.69 5.60
CA GLU A 530 -30.05 -28.77 6.36
C GLU A 530 -29.59 -27.32 6.16
N ARG A 531 -28.31 -27.02 6.42
CA ARG A 531 -27.79 -25.67 6.16
C ARG A 531 -27.86 -25.32 4.68
N THR A 532 -27.70 -26.30 3.78
CA THR A 532 -27.86 -26.08 2.34
C THR A 532 -29.27 -25.59 2.03
N ARG A 533 -30.32 -26.28 2.50
CA ARG A 533 -31.71 -25.85 2.26
C ARG A 533 -32.03 -24.49 2.89
N ASN A 534 -31.41 -24.18 4.04
CA ASN A 534 -31.64 -22.91 4.72
C ASN A 534 -30.98 -21.71 4.02
N ALA A 535 -29.91 -21.91 3.23
CA ALA A 535 -29.15 -20.82 2.60
C ALA A 535 -29.30 -20.76 1.06
N PHE A 536 -29.49 -21.90 0.41
CA PHE A 536 -29.68 -22.05 -1.03
C PHE A 536 -31.16 -22.23 -1.33
N LEU A 537 -31.77 -21.24 -1.98
CA LEU A 537 -33.21 -21.20 -2.23
C LEU A 537 -33.54 -21.88 -3.57
N GLU A 538 -34.70 -22.53 -3.61
CA GLU A 538 -35.30 -23.06 -4.83
C GLU A 538 -36.31 -22.05 -5.41
N GLU A 539 -36.71 -22.24 -6.67
CA GLU A 539 -37.66 -21.34 -7.34
C GLU A 539 -39.03 -21.25 -6.63
N VAL A 540 -39.43 -22.34 -5.97
CA VAL A 540 -40.65 -22.40 -5.13
C VAL A 540 -40.59 -21.45 -3.92
N ASP A 541 -39.39 -21.14 -3.43
CA ASP A 541 -39.21 -20.30 -2.23
C ASP A 541 -39.26 -18.78 -2.56
N VAL A 542 -39.28 -18.40 -3.84
CA VAL A 542 -39.16 -17.00 -4.30
C VAL A 542 -40.30 -16.59 -5.25
N PRO A 543 -41.52 -16.34 -4.74
CA PRO A 543 -42.71 -16.07 -5.57
C PRO A 543 -42.63 -14.77 -6.38
N TRP A 544 -41.72 -13.86 -6.02
CA TRP A 544 -41.48 -12.61 -6.74
C TRP A 544 -40.63 -12.78 -8.00
N LEU A 545 -40.05 -13.96 -8.23
CA LEU A 545 -39.15 -14.19 -9.35
C LEU A 545 -39.92 -14.02 -10.68
N PRO A 546 -39.53 -13.08 -11.55
CA PRO A 546 -40.33 -12.77 -12.73
C PRO A 546 -40.36 -13.95 -13.72
N PRO A 547 -41.56 -14.42 -14.14
CA PRO A 547 -41.68 -15.55 -15.08
C PRO A 547 -41.19 -15.18 -16.50
N GLN A 548 -41.05 -13.88 -16.79
CA GLN A 548 -40.61 -13.34 -18.08
C GLN A 548 -39.09 -13.37 -18.26
N LEU A 549 -38.31 -13.57 -17.18
CA LEU A 549 -36.87 -13.75 -17.32
C LEU A 549 -36.61 -15.06 -18.05
N PRO A 550 -35.71 -15.12 -19.05
CA PRO A 550 -35.44 -16.33 -19.79
C PRO A 550 -35.15 -17.50 -18.84
N ALA A 551 -35.87 -18.61 -19.01
CA ALA A 551 -35.50 -19.86 -18.37
C ALA A 551 -34.13 -20.25 -18.94
N SER A 552 -33.10 -20.31 -18.10
CA SER A 552 -31.82 -20.90 -18.50
C SER A 552 -32.04 -22.40 -18.75
N SER A 553 -31.25 -23.01 -19.62
CA SER A 553 -31.23 -24.48 -19.79
C SER A 553 -30.78 -25.22 -18.52
N ALA A 554 -30.19 -24.51 -17.55
CA ALA A 554 -29.80 -25.02 -16.24
C ALA A 554 -30.78 -24.59 -15.13
N PRO A 555 -30.96 -25.40 -14.08
CA PRO A 555 -31.81 -25.04 -12.95
C PRO A 555 -31.33 -23.76 -12.28
N ARG A 556 -32.26 -22.85 -11.97
CA ARG A 556 -31.97 -21.60 -11.24
C ARG A 556 -31.50 -21.95 -9.84
N ARG A 557 -30.36 -21.40 -9.44
CA ARG A 557 -29.83 -21.50 -8.08
C ARG A 557 -29.78 -20.10 -7.49
N LEU A 558 -30.29 -19.97 -6.27
CA LEU A 558 -30.30 -18.73 -5.51
C LEU A 558 -29.60 -18.94 -4.18
N TYR A 559 -28.85 -17.95 -3.70
CA TYR A 559 -28.16 -18.00 -2.42
C TYR A 559 -28.40 -16.73 -1.62
N LYS A 560 -28.79 -16.88 -0.35
CA LYS A 560 -28.90 -15.77 0.62
C LYS A 560 -27.52 -15.45 1.17
N ALA A 561 -27.00 -14.27 0.84
CA ALA A 561 -25.64 -13.90 1.22
C ALA A 561 -25.49 -13.56 2.72
N GLY A 562 -26.58 -13.18 3.39
CA GLY A 562 -26.56 -12.64 4.76
C GLY A 562 -26.03 -11.20 4.84
N ASP A 563 -25.74 -10.57 3.71
CA ASP A 563 -25.29 -9.18 3.62
C ASP A 563 -26.51 -8.26 3.40
N ILE A 564 -26.65 -7.22 4.23
CA ILE A 564 -27.64 -6.15 4.04
C ILE A 564 -27.06 -5.10 3.10
N VAL A 565 -27.75 -4.87 1.99
CA VAL A 565 -27.31 -3.99 0.90
C VAL A 565 -28.44 -3.06 0.45
N ARG A 566 -28.11 -2.07 -0.38
CA ARG A 566 -29.08 -1.16 -1.00
C ARG A 566 -28.68 -0.82 -2.43
N PHE A 567 -29.65 -0.82 -3.34
CA PHE A 567 -29.48 -0.28 -4.69
C PHE A 567 -29.52 1.25 -4.69
N HIS A 568 -28.62 1.87 -5.47
CA HIS A 568 -28.74 3.26 -5.89
C HIS A 568 -29.70 3.33 -7.06
N VAL A 569 -30.77 4.12 -6.96
CA VAL A 569 -31.85 4.16 -7.94
C VAL A 569 -31.39 4.80 -9.26
N GLU A 570 -30.43 5.70 -9.17
CA GLU A 570 -29.90 6.50 -10.26
C GLU A 570 -29.19 5.63 -11.30
N ASP A 571 -28.38 4.67 -10.84
CA ASP A 571 -27.54 3.86 -11.71
C ASP A 571 -27.73 2.35 -11.53
N GLY A 572 -28.31 1.87 -10.43
CA GLY A 572 -28.45 0.44 -10.12
C GLY A 572 -27.21 -0.21 -9.53
N THR A 573 -26.25 0.58 -9.02
CA THR A 573 -25.12 0.06 -8.25
C THR A 573 -25.55 -0.30 -6.82
N LEU A 574 -24.81 -1.20 -6.17
CA LEU A 574 -25.09 -1.66 -4.81
C LEU A 574 -24.09 -1.06 -3.81
N SER A 575 -24.60 -0.68 -2.64
CA SER A 575 -23.80 -0.42 -1.45
C SER A 575 -24.06 -1.47 -0.37
N PHE A 576 -22.98 -1.89 0.29
CA PHE A 576 -23.06 -2.69 1.52
C PHE A 576 -23.40 -1.78 2.71
N ILE A 577 -24.26 -2.28 3.58
CA ILE A 577 -24.70 -1.58 4.80
C ILE A 577 -24.19 -2.32 6.02
N ALA A 578 -24.57 -3.59 6.19
CA ALA A 578 -24.29 -4.37 7.39
C ALA A 578 -24.38 -5.88 7.11
N ARG A 579 -24.03 -6.69 8.11
CA ARG A 579 -24.33 -8.11 8.16
C ARG A 579 -25.67 -8.32 8.86
N LYS A 580 -26.45 -9.29 8.39
CA LYS A 580 -27.70 -9.72 9.04
C LYS A 580 -27.43 -10.61 10.26
N ASP A 581 -26.31 -11.31 10.24
CA ASP A 581 -25.88 -12.25 11.27
C ASP A 581 -24.69 -11.71 12.09
N ASN A 582 -24.30 -12.43 13.14
CA ASN A 582 -23.14 -12.10 13.98
C ASN A 582 -21.79 -12.36 13.31
N GLN A 583 -21.78 -12.71 12.03
CA GLN A 583 -20.55 -13.05 11.36
C GLN A 583 -19.73 -11.80 11.09
N VAL A 584 -18.42 -11.96 11.26
CA VAL A 584 -17.48 -10.87 11.07
C VAL A 584 -16.45 -11.24 10.02
N LYS A 585 -15.89 -10.21 9.38
CA LYS A 585 -14.71 -10.37 8.52
C LYS A 585 -13.46 -9.99 9.29
N LEU A 586 -12.63 -10.98 9.62
CA LEU A 586 -11.32 -10.79 10.25
C LEU A 586 -10.22 -11.04 9.22
N HIS A 587 -9.39 -10.04 8.93
CA HIS A 587 -8.34 -10.09 7.91
C HIS A 587 -8.84 -10.62 6.55
N GLY A 588 -10.01 -10.13 6.13
CA GLY A 588 -10.68 -10.57 4.90
C GLY A 588 -11.41 -11.92 4.97
N GLN A 589 -11.45 -12.59 6.13
CA GLN A 589 -12.03 -13.94 6.28
C GLN A 589 -13.37 -13.93 7.02
N ARG A 590 -14.32 -14.72 6.54
CA ARG A 590 -15.61 -14.97 7.20
C ARG A 590 -15.40 -15.82 8.45
N VAL A 591 -15.74 -15.27 9.61
CA VAL A 591 -15.63 -15.92 10.93
C VAL A 591 -17.01 -16.02 11.58
N GLU A 592 -17.42 -17.25 11.89
CA GLU A 592 -18.54 -17.54 12.78
C GLU A 592 -18.06 -17.38 14.23
N LEU A 593 -18.55 -16.35 14.93
CA LEU A 593 -18.16 -16.09 16.32
C LEU A 593 -18.58 -17.25 17.25
N GLU A 594 -19.67 -17.93 16.92
CA GLU A 594 -20.17 -19.10 17.64
C GLU A 594 -19.21 -20.30 17.62
N GLU A 595 -18.34 -20.44 16.60
CA GLU A 595 -17.30 -21.48 16.58
C GLU A 595 -16.33 -21.27 17.76
N ILE A 596 -15.99 -20.02 18.04
CA ILE A 596 -15.09 -19.64 19.13
C ILE A 596 -15.78 -19.90 20.47
N GLU A 597 -17.05 -19.52 20.59
CA GLU A 597 -17.86 -19.78 21.80
C GLU A 597 -17.95 -21.26 22.12
N HIS A 598 -18.18 -22.10 21.10
CA HIS A 598 -18.27 -23.55 21.24
C HIS A 598 -16.95 -24.13 21.76
N HIS A 599 -15.83 -23.86 21.08
CA HIS A 599 -14.52 -24.36 21.52
C HIS A 599 -14.10 -23.79 22.87
N LEU A 600 -14.53 -22.56 23.24
CA LEU A 600 -14.22 -21.99 24.55
C LEU A 600 -14.98 -22.71 25.67
N LYS A 601 -16.25 -23.05 25.44
CA LYS A 601 -17.07 -23.82 26.37
C LYS A 601 -16.51 -25.23 26.56
N ASP A 602 -16.12 -25.89 25.48
CA ASP A 602 -15.54 -27.24 25.52
C ASP A 602 -14.14 -27.23 26.17
N ALA A 603 -13.35 -26.18 25.93
CA ALA A 603 -12.03 -26.03 26.52
C ALA A 603 -12.07 -25.80 28.04
N VAL A 604 -13.15 -25.22 28.58
CA VAL A 604 -13.25 -24.78 29.98
C VAL A 604 -14.56 -25.24 30.64
N PRO A 605 -14.54 -26.36 31.38
CA PRO A 605 -15.73 -26.85 32.10
C PRO A 605 -16.29 -25.88 33.15
N ASP A 606 -15.47 -24.96 33.66
CA ASP A 606 -15.86 -23.93 34.62
C ASP A 606 -16.46 -22.67 33.95
N VAL A 607 -16.55 -22.61 32.61
CA VAL A 607 -17.26 -21.56 31.86
C VAL A 607 -18.67 -22.05 31.55
N ASP A 608 -19.66 -21.40 32.14
CA ASP A 608 -21.08 -21.75 31.95
C ASP A 608 -21.60 -21.23 30.60
N SER A 609 -21.17 -20.02 30.22
CA SER A 609 -21.51 -19.41 28.93
C SER A 609 -20.41 -18.46 28.44
N ALA A 610 -20.29 -18.33 27.12
CA ALA A 610 -19.36 -17.43 26.47
C ALA A 610 -20.01 -16.72 25.28
N ILE A 611 -19.59 -15.49 25.02
CA ILE A 611 -19.94 -14.73 23.82
C ILE A 611 -18.68 -14.15 23.21
N ALA A 612 -18.42 -14.45 21.93
CA ALA A 612 -17.34 -13.82 21.19
C ALA A 612 -17.88 -12.59 20.45
N LEU A 613 -17.11 -11.51 20.42
CA LEU A 613 -17.50 -10.23 19.84
C LEU A 613 -16.29 -9.52 19.24
N LEU A 614 -16.45 -8.98 18.03
CA LEU A 614 -15.46 -8.09 17.43
C LEU A 614 -15.72 -6.64 17.84
N ASN A 615 -14.76 -6.00 18.51
CA ASN A 615 -14.93 -4.61 18.94
C ASN A 615 -14.62 -3.63 17.79
N THR A 616 -15.66 -3.21 17.08
CA THR A 616 -15.56 -2.28 15.94
C THR A 616 -15.49 -0.80 16.35
N SER A 617 -15.52 -0.47 17.64
CA SER A 617 -15.75 0.89 18.14
C SER A 617 -14.56 1.51 18.91
N ALA A 618 -13.41 0.85 18.97
CA ALA A 618 -12.23 1.42 19.61
C ALA A 618 -11.81 2.70 18.87
N THR A 619 -12.09 3.87 19.46
CA THR A 619 -11.75 5.20 18.92
C THR A 619 -10.27 5.52 19.04
N HIS A 620 -9.52 4.69 19.77
CA HIS A 620 -8.12 4.93 20.13
C HIS A 620 -7.13 3.97 19.47
N THR A 621 -7.59 2.90 18.81
CA THR A 621 -6.71 1.97 18.09
C THR A 621 -7.22 1.70 16.69
N SER A 622 -6.30 1.55 15.74
CA SER A 622 -6.63 1.18 14.35
C SER A 622 -6.97 -0.31 14.20
N ARG A 623 -7.16 -1.04 15.30
CA ARG A 623 -7.47 -2.48 15.34
C ARG A 623 -8.78 -2.75 16.07
N HIS A 624 -9.52 -3.74 15.57
CA HIS A 624 -10.74 -4.24 16.19
C HIS A 624 -10.40 -5.52 16.95
N PRO A 625 -10.14 -5.49 18.29
CA PRO A 625 -9.79 -6.70 19.02
C PRO A 625 -10.98 -7.65 19.11
N LEU A 626 -10.68 -8.95 19.05
CA LEU A 626 -11.65 -10.01 19.27
C LEU A 626 -11.76 -10.26 20.79
N ILE A 627 -12.94 -10.01 21.33
CA ILE A 627 -13.26 -10.09 22.75
C ILE A 627 -14.07 -11.35 23.01
N ALA A 628 -13.71 -12.12 24.03
CA ALA A 628 -14.56 -13.16 24.59
C ALA A 628 -15.13 -12.71 25.93
N PHE A 629 -16.43 -12.49 25.99
CA PHE A 629 -17.16 -12.33 27.25
C PHE A 629 -17.43 -13.70 27.86
N VAL A 630 -17.05 -13.90 29.12
CA VAL A 630 -17.12 -15.22 29.79
C VAL A 630 -17.90 -15.16 31.09
N VAL A 631 -18.79 -16.11 31.32
CA VAL A 631 -19.48 -16.31 32.60
C VAL A 631 -18.96 -17.59 33.23
N PHE A 632 -18.45 -17.50 34.45
CA PHE A 632 -17.94 -18.66 35.18
C PHE A 632 -19.03 -19.33 36.03
N ALA A 633 -18.99 -20.66 36.11
CA ALA A 633 -19.91 -21.46 36.91
C ALA A 633 -19.68 -21.34 38.43
N LYS A 634 -18.47 -20.93 38.87
CA LYS A 634 -18.10 -20.82 40.30
C LYS A 634 -17.75 -19.39 40.69
N ALA A 635 -18.30 -18.90 41.79
CA ALA A 635 -18.06 -17.55 42.29
C ALA A 635 -16.61 -17.27 42.75
N SER A 636 -15.76 -18.29 42.92
CA SER A 636 -14.35 -18.13 43.36
C SER A 636 -13.40 -17.65 42.25
N THR A 637 -13.88 -17.48 41.02
CA THR A 637 -13.05 -17.10 39.86
C THR A 637 -13.12 -15.60 39.53
N ALA A 638 -14.03 -14.84 40.14
CA ALA A 638 -14.20 -13.40 39.89
C ALA A 638 -14.66 -12.61 41.13
N VAL A 639 -14.31 -11.32 41.21
CA VAL A 639 -14.67 -10.39 42.30
C VAL A 639 -15.51 -9.24 41.73
N GLN A 640 -16.58 -8.84 42.41
CA GLN A 640 -17.53 -7.85 41.91
C GLN A 640 -16.91 -6.46 41.70
N HIS A 641 -17.21 -5.85 40.56
CA HIS A 641 -16.96 -4.42 40.28
C HIS A 641 -18.12 -3.56 40.80
N ALA A 642 -17.89 -2.27 41.03
CA ALA A 642 -18.90 -1.35 41.58
C ALA A 642 -20.04 -1.01 40.60
N ASP A 643 -19.85 -1.27 39.30
CA ASP A 643 -20.80 -0.98 38.22
C ASP A 643 -21.90 -2.04 38.00
N GLY A 644 -21.76 -3.23 38.62
CA GLY A 644 -22.74 -4.31 38.58
C GLY A 644 -22.80 -5.15 37.30
N LEU A 645 -21.91 -4.94 36.31
CA LEU A 645 -21.90 -5.71 35.05
C LEU A 645 -20.57 -6.42 34.76
N SER A 646 -19.43 -5.84 35.17
CA SER A 646 -18.11 -6.44 35.01
C SER A 646 -17.59 -7.01 36.34
N THR A 647 -16.62 -7.93 36.27
CA THR A 647 -15.98 -8.51 37.47
C THR A 647 -14.46 -8.55 37.29
N LEU A 648 -13.68 -8.36 38.35
CA LEU A 648 -12.22 -8.56 38.29
C LEU A 648 -11.91 -10.05 38.34
N LEU A 649 -11.03 -10.54 37.46
CA LEU A 649 -10.59 -11.94 37.49
C LEU A 649 -9.75 -12.21 38.74
N THR A 650 -10.00 -13.31 39.45
CA THR A 650 -9.05 -13.80 40.47
C THR A 650 -7.85 -14.46 39.79
N SER A 651 -6.74 -14.62 40.50
CA SER A 651 -5.56 -15.36 39.99
C SER A 651 -5.90 -16.77 39.50
N HIS A 652 -6.91 -17.40 40.10
CA HIS A 652 -7.43 -18.69 39.66
C HIS A 652 -8.20 -18.58 38.34
N GLY A 653 -9.08 -17.58 38.18
CA GLY A 653 -9.80 -17.29 36.93
C GLY A 653 -8.85 -16.98 35.76
N ILE A 654 -7.78 -16.22 36.00
CA ILE A 654 -6.75 -15.91 35.00
C ILE A 654 -6.06 -17.20 34.51
N ASN A 655 -5.68 -18.11 35.41
CA ASN A 655 -5.04 -19.38 35.04
C ASN A 655 -5.96 -20.29 34.21
N ILE A 656 -7.25 -20.32 34.54
CA ILE A 656 -8.26 -21.06 33.79
C ILE A 656 -8.34 -20.55 32.34
N LEU A 657 -8.49 -19.23 32.16
CA LEU A 657 -8.59 -18.62 30.84
C LEU A 657 -7.28 -18.74 30.04
N ARG A 658 -6.11 -18.70 30.70
CA ARG A 658 -4.83 -18.97 30.03
C ARG A 658 -4.78 -20.39 29.48
N THR A 659 -5.30 -21.37 30.25
CA THR A 659 -5.43 -22.76 29.79
C THR A 659 -6.42 -22.87 28.63
N ALA A 660 -7.53 -22.13 28.69
CA ALA A 660 -8.53 -22.04 27.63
C ALA A 660 -7.91 -21.57 26.32
N ARG A 661 -7.16 -20.45 26.36
CA ARG A 661 -6.47 -19.88 25.21
C ARG A 661 -5.50 -20.89 24.56
N THR A 662 -4.72 -21.59 25.36
CA THR A 662 -3.80 -22.64 24.88
C THR A 662 -4.53 -23.82 24.24
N ARG A 663 -5.73 -24.17 24.72
CA ARG A 663 -6.56 -25.21 24.09
C ARG A 663 -7.19 -24.71 22.79
N LEU A 664 -7.70 -23.48 22.76
CA LEU A 664 -8.25 -22.88 21.55
C LEU A 664 -7.24 -22.90 20.39
N SER A 665 -5.95 -22.63 20.66
CA SER A 665 -4.91 -22.67 19.63
C SER A 665 -4.66 -24.06 19.01
N THR A 666 -5.22 -25.13 19.56
CA THR A 666 -5.14 -26.47 18.98
C THR A 666 -6.23 -26.77 17.95
N PHE A 667 -7.36 -26.06 18.01
CA PHE A 667 -8.51 -26.26 17.12
C PHE A 667 -8.78 -25.08 16.18
N LEU A 668 -8.42 -23.87 16.62
CA LEU A 668 -8.66 -22.63 15.91
C LEU A 668 -7.35 -22.06 15.34
N PRO A 669 -7.40 -21.46 14.14
CA PRO A 669 -6.27 -20.71 13.61
C PRO A 669 -6.01 -19.44 14.45
N PRO A 670 -4.79 -18.88 14.42
CA PRO A 670 -4.40 -17.77 15.31
C PRO A 670 -5.33 -16.56 15.31
N TYR A 671 -5.87 -16.17 14.15
CA TYR A 671 -6.75 -15.00 14.02
C TYR A 671 -8.16 -15.17 14.62
N MET A 672 -8.55 -16.40 14.97
CA MET A 672 -9.84 -16.68 15.67
C MET A 672 -9.68 -16.73 17.18
N ILE A 673 -8.46 -16.58 17.72
CA ILE A 673 -8.21 -16.64 19.16
C ILE A 673 -8.47 -15.25 19.76
N PRO A 674 -9.42 -15.12 20.72
CA PRO A 674 -9.67 -13.84 21.37
C PRO A 674 -8.42 -13.27 22.07
N THR A 675 -8.23 -11.96 21.96
CA THR A 675 -7.12 -11.24 22.62
C THR A 675 -7.51 -10.75 24.01
N LEU A 676 -8.80 -10.49 24.25
CA LEU A 676 -9.35 -10.03 25.52
C LEU A 676 -10.40 -11.02 26.05
N PHE A 677 -10.35 -11.30 27.35
CA PHE A 677 -11.32 -12.17 28.03
C PHE A 677 -11.97 -11.41 29.19
N ILE A 678 -13.19 -10.92 28.96
CA ILE A 678 -13.91 -10.06 29.90
C ILE A 678 -14.93 -10.92 30.67
N PRO A 679 -14.76 -11.13 31.99
CA PRO A 679 -15.72 -11.89 32.77
C PRO A 679 -16.98 -11.06 33.06
N LEU A 680 -18.14 -11.69 32.89
CA LEU A 680 -19.45 -11.15 33.23
C LEU A 680 -20.07 -11.94 34.37
N GLN A 681 -20.92 -11.28 35.15
CA GLN A 681 -21.75 -11.95 36.14
C GLN A 681 -22.82 -12.82 35.47
N SER A 682 -23.44 -12.30 34.41
CA SER A 682 -24.42 -13.00 33.59
C SER A 682 -24.44 -12.39 32.19
N ILE A 683 -24.86 -13.17 31.19
CA ILE A 683 -25.07 -12.64 29.85
C ILE A 683 -26.32 -11.75 29.85
N PRO A 684 -26.25 -10.50 29.37
CA PRO A 684 -27.43 -9.67 29.22
C PRO A 684 -28.30 -10.19 28.07
N PHE A 685 -29.62 -10.16 28.25
CA PHE A 685 -30.60 -10.52 27.25
C PHE A 685 -31.55 -9.34 27.00
N THR A 686 -31.95 -9.18 25.74
CA THR A 686 -33.04 -8.29 25.31
C THR A 686 -34.38 -8.75 25.90
N LEU A 687 -35.40 -7.89 25.85
CA LEU A 687 -36.77 -8.21 26.30
C LEU A 687 -37.36 -9.45 25.57
N ASN A 688 -36.85 -9.77 24.38
CA ASN A 688 -37.27 -10.91 23.56
C ASN A 688 -36.44 -12.18 23.81
N GLY A 689 -35.60 -12.21 24.85
CA GLY A 689 -34.81 -13.38 25.24
C GLY A 689 -33.61 -13.68 24.33
N LYS A 690 -33.27 -12.79 23.39
CA LYS A 690 -32.02 -12.85 22.60
C LYS A 690 -30.87 -12.20 23.36
N ARG A 691 -29.64 -12.68 23.17
CA ARG A 691 -28.42 -12.09 23.75
C ARG A 691 -28.30 -10.62 23.34
N ASP A 692 -28.04 -9.73 24.29
CA ASP A 692 -27.97 -8.29 24.05
C ASP A 692 -26.54 -7.87 23.66
N VAL A 693 -26.23 -8.08 22.38
CA VAL A 693 -24.92 -7.77 21.78
C VAL A 693 -24.61 -6.26 21.82
N VAL A 694 -25.65 -5.42 21.75
CA VAL A 694 -25.51 -3.95 21.85
C VAL A 694 -25.00 -3.57 23.23
N LYS A 695 -25.62 -4.09 24.28
CA LYS A 695 -25.20 -3.84 25.66
C LYS A 695 -23.81 -4.39 25.96
N LEU A 696 -23.43 -5.54 25.38
CA LEU A 696 -22.07 -6.07 25.48
C LEU A 696 -21.03 -5.15 24.79
N ARG A 697 -21.38 -4.58 23.64
CA ARG A 697 -20.54 -3.60 22.95
C ARG A 697 -20.39 -2.32 23.77
N GLU A 698 -21.48 -1.85 24.40
CA GLU A 698 -21.43 -0.72 25.34
C GLU A 698 -20.49 -1.03 26.51
N VAL A 699 -20.60 -2.23 27.12
CA VAL A 699 -19.66 -2.64 28.19
C VAL A 699 -18.22 -2.54 27.72
N ALA A 700 -17.88 -3.10 26.56
CA ALA A 700 -16.51 -3.00 26.01
C ALA A 700 -16.07 -1.55 25.72
N GLN A 701 -16.99 -0.65 25.35
CA GLN A 701 -16.70 0.76 25.07
C GLN A 701 -16.46 1.59 26.34
N HIS A 702 -17.07 1.22 27.47
CA HIS A 702 -16.97 1.97 28.73
C HIS A 702 -15.76 1.55 29.58
N LEU A 703 -15.08 0.45 29.24
CA LEU A 703 -13.85 0.04 29.91
C LEU A 703 -12.71 0.99 29.55
N SER A 704 -12.01 1.46 30.58
CA SER A 704 -10.77 2.22 30.42
C SER A 704 -9.65 1.35 29.83
N HIS A 705 -8.58 1.99 29.34
CA HIS A 705 -7.42 1.28 28.81
C HIS A 705 -6.79 0.33 29.85
N ASP A 706 -6.66 0.78 31.09
CA ASP A 706 -6.14 -0.01 32.22
C ASP A 706 -7.02 -1.22 32.54
N GLU A 707 -8.35 -1.07 32.46
CA GLU A 707 -9.29 -2.17 32.67
C GLU A 707 -9.24 -3.19 31.52
N LEU A 708 -9.19 -2.73 30.26
CA LEU A 708 -9.03 -3.61 29.09
C LEU A 708 -7.73 -4.43 29.19
N GLN A 709 -6.64 -3.82 29.66
CA GLN A 709 -5.39 -4.53 29.93
C GLN A 709 -5.51 -5.58 31.02
N SER A 710 -6.29 -5.32 32.08
CA SER A 710 -6.50 -6.31 33.15
C SER A 710 -7.20 -7.58 32.65
N TYR A 711 -7.94 -7.48 31.55
CA TYR A 711 -8.61 -8.58 30.85
C TYR A 711 -7.77 -9.20 29.72
N SER A 712 -6.58 -8.66 29.48
CA SER A 712 -5.57 -9.28 28.63
C SER A 712 -4.83 -10.36 29.42
N LEU A 713 -4.88 -11.62 28.95
CA LEU A 713 -4.23 -12.76 29.62
C LEU A 713 -2.69 -12.74 29.52
N SER A 714 -2.12 -11.60 29.11
CA SER A 714 -0.73 -11.40 28.70
C SER A 714 0.21 -11.00 29.83
N ARG A 715 -0.31 -10.66 31.02
CA ARG A 715 0.51 -10.26 32.17
C ARG A 715 1.26 -11.47 32.76
N GLU A 716 2.50 -11.68 32.34
CA GLU A 716 3.52 -12.38 33.13
C GLU A 716 4.18 -11.35 34.08
N SER A 717 4.60 -11.80 35.27
CA SER A 717 5.12 -10.95 36.34
C SER A 717 6.20 -9.98 35.81
N GLN A 718 6.01 -8.68 36.03
CA GLN A 718 7.00 -7.64 35.70
C GLN A 718 8.31 -7.93 36.45
N VAL A 719 9.23 -8.66 35.82
CA VAL A 719 10.63 -8.70 36.23
C VAL A 719 11.29 -7.52 35.52
N THR A 720 11.73 -6.56 36.33
CA THR A 720 12.41 -5.34 35.90
C THR A 720 13.85 -5.64 35.48
N THR A 721 14.02 -6.36 34.37
CA THR A 721 15.31 -6.47 33.70
C THR A 721 15.43 -5.29 32.72
N PRO A 722 16.51 -4.48 32.77
CA PRO A 722 16.70 -3.41 31.78
C PRO A 722 16.84 -4.00 30.37
N LEU A 723 16.15 -3.40 29.41
CA LEU A 723 16.18 -3.81 28.00
C LEU A 723 17.56 -3.49 27.37
N SER A 724 18.02 -4.34 26.47
CA SER A 724 19.14 -4.05 25.57
C SER A 724 18.77 -2.98 24.53
N PRO A 725 19.74 -2.29 23.91
CA PRO A 725 19.47 -1.28 22.87
C PRO A 725 18.66 -1.81 21.67
N GLU A 726 18.86 -3.08 21.32
CA GLU A 726 18.10 -3.78 20.28
C GLU A 726 16.66 -4.04 20.69
N GLU A 727 16.44 -4.47 21.95
CA GLU A 727 15.10 -4.62 22.53
C GLU A 727 14.39 -3.27 22.66
N GLU A 728 15.07 -2.18 23.01
CA GLU A 728 14.47 -0.83 23.09
C GLU A 728 13.97 -0.36 21.71
N LYS A 729 14.79 -0.53 20.66
CA LYS A 729 14.37 -0.19 19.29
C LYS A 729 13.18 -1.02 18.84
N LEU A 730 13.24 -2.34 19.09
CA LEU A 730 12.17 -3.23 18.70
C LEU A 730 10.90 -2.99 19.51
N ARG A 731 11.02 -2.63 20.79
CA ARG A 731 9.93 -2.20 21.66
C ARG A 731 9.23 -0.96 21.12
N ASP A 732 9.99 0.05 20.69
CA ASP A 732 9.41 1.28 20.16
C ASP A 732 8.67 1.01 18.83
N LEU A 733 9.19 0.09 18.01
CA LEU A 733 8.48 -0.39 16.81
C LEU A 733 7.24 -1.21 17.14
N TRP A 734 7.28 -2.08 18.17
CA TRP A 734 6.11 -2.79 18.67
C TRP A 734 5.05 -1.81 19.17
N ALA A 735 5.43 -0.83 19.99
CA ALA A 735 4.53 0.19 20.51
C ALA A 735 3.85 0.95 19.37
N LEU A 736 4.61 1.33 18.32
CA LEU A 736 4.07 1.98 17.13
C LEU A 736 3.10 1.08 16.34
N VAL A 737 3.43 -0.21 16.17
CA VAL A 737 2.67 -1.15 15.34
C VAL A 737 1.44 -1.71 16.04
N LEU A 738 1.55 -1.98 17.34
CA LEU A 738 0.49 -2.54 18.18
C LEU A 738 -0.36 -1.45 18.85
N ASP A 739 0.10 -0.19 18.83
CA ASP A 739 -0.58 0.95 19.44
C ASP A 739 -0.77 0.76 20.95
N ILE A 740 0.31 0.39 21.63
CA ILE A 740 0.39 0.13 23.07
C ILE A 740 1.52 0.96 23.69
N ASP A 741 1.42 1.31 24.98
CA ASP A 741 2.45 2.12 25.65
C ASP A 741 3.79 1.33 25.74
N PRO A 742 4.93 1.94 25.39
CA PRO A 742 6.24 1.27 25.50
C PRO A 742 6.54 0.72 26.90
N SER A 743 6.01 1.34 27.96
CA SER A 743 6.22 0.91 29.35
C SER A 743 5.57 -0.44 29.69
N GLU A 744 4.67 -0.93 28.83
CA GLU A 744 3.97 -2.21 28.99
C GLU A 744 4.72 -3.38 28.36
N ILE A 745 5.76 -3.09 27.59
CA ILE A 745 6.53 -4.08 26.85
C ILE A 745 7.86 -4.33 27.58
N SER A 746 7.99 -5.52 28.15
CA SER A 746 9.20 -6.06 28.77
C SER A 746 9.98 -6.99 27.83
N SER A 747 11.20 -7.38 28.24
CA SER A 747 12.06 -8.32 27.51
C SER A 747 11.37 -9.68 27.25
N ASP A 748 10.54 -10.13 28.18
CA ASP A 748 9.77 -11.38 28.09
C ASP A 748 8.38 -11.22 27.43
N SER A 749 8.02 -9.99 27.03
CA SER A 749 6.73 -9.75 26.37
C SER A 749 6.63 -10.49 25.05
N ASP A 750 5.46 -11.08 24.80
CA ASP A 750 5.17 -11.90 23.62
C ASP A 750 4.27 -11.12 22.64
N PHE A 751 4.71 -10.97 21.40
CA PHE A 751 4.09 -10.15 20.35
C PHE A 751 2.65 -10.55 20.09
N ILE A 752 2.42 -11.86 20.02
CA ILE A 752 1.10 -12.43 19.71
C ILE A 752 0.17 -12.27 20.92
N ARG A 753 0.72 -12.38 22.14
CA ARG A 753 -0.04 -12.12 23.36
C ARG A 753 -0.43 -10.65 23.49
N GLN A 754 0.42 -9.73 23.04
CA GLN A 754 0.13 -8.30 23.00
C GLN A 754 -0.78 -7.87 21.83
N GLY A 755 -1.41 -8.83 21.14
CA GLY A 755 -2.36 -8.54 20.06
C GLY A 755 -1.72 -8.40 18.67
N GLY A 756 -0.47 -8.82 18.51
CA GLY A 756 0.18 -9.01 17.22
C GLY A 756 -0.41 -10.21 16.47
N ASP A 757 -0.68 -10.00 15.18
CA ASP A 757 -1.05 -11.05 14.23
C ASP A 757 -0.05 -11.06 13.05
N SER A 758 -0.32 -11.83 12.00
CA SER A 758 0.54 -11.87 10.82
C SER A 758 0.60 -10.53 10.07
N LEU A 759 -0.47 -9.73 10.08
CA LEU A 759 -0.48 -8.40 9.45
C LEU A 759 0.33 -7.41 10.29
N ALA A 760 0.20 -7.47 11.62
CA ALA A 760 1.04 -6.76 12.57
C ALA A 760 2.52 -7.10 12.38
N ALA A 761 2.83 -8.37 12.16
CA ALA A 761 4.18 -8.80 11.87
C ALA A 761 4.67 -8.17 10.56
N MET A 762 3.87 -8.21 9.48
CA MET A 762 4.23 -7.53 8.21
C MET A 762 4.44 -6.02 8.40
N GLN A 763 3.59 -5.36 9.19
CA GLN A 763 3.74 -3.95 9.57
C GLN A 763 5.03 -3.71 10.33
N LEU A 764 5.35 -4.59 11.29
CA LEU A 764 6.57 -4.54 12.09
C LEU A 764 7.80 -4.72 11.21
N VAL A 765 7.80 -5.70 10.28
CA VAL A 765 8.88 -5.91 9.32
C VAL A 765 9.06 -4.70 8.40
N THR A 766 7.95 -4.12 7.91
CA THR A 766 7.98 -2.91 7.08
C THR A 766 8.52 -1.71 7.86
N ALA A 767 8.11 -1.54 9.13
CA ALA A 767 8.57 -0.46 10.00
C ALA A 767 10.05 -0.65 10.40
N ALA A 768 10.45 -1.88 10.72
CA ALA A 768 11.83 -2.28 10.98
C ALA A 768 12.73 -2.00 9.77
N THR A 769 12.27 -2.33 8.56
CA THR A 769 12.99 -2.06 7.31
C THR A 769 13.24 -0.57 7.10
N LYS A 770 12.28 0.30 7.45
CA LYS A 770 12.43 1.76 7.36
C LYS A 770 13.48 2.33 8.32
N VAL A 771 13.88 1.56 9.34
CA VAL A 771 14.95 1.92 10.28
C VAL A 771 16.15 0.97 10.15
N ASP A 772 16.33 0.37 8.96
CA ASP A 772 17.44 -0.50 8.58
C ASP A 772 17.58 -1.79 9.41
N LEU A 773 16.48 -2.28 9.99
CA LEU A 773 16.41 -3.55 10.71
C LEU A 773 15.78 -4.64 9.84
N HIS A 774 16.51 -5.74 9.65
CA HIS A 774 16.01 -6.95 9.05
C HIS A 774 15.43 -7.85 10.13
N LEU A 775 14.12 -7.94 10.13
CA LEU A 775 13.37 -8.91 10.93
C LEU A 775 12.42 -9.62 9.97
N PRO A 776 12.66 -10.88 9.58
CA PRO A 776 11.69 -11.64 8.78
C PRO A 776 10.41 -11.89 9.57
N VAL A 777 9.24 -11.90 8.92
CA VAL A 777 7.95 -12.22 9.54
C VAL A 777 7.99 -13.61 10.18
N SER A 778 8.70 -14.56 9.56
CA SER A 778 8.89 -15.91 10.10
C SER A 778 9.58 -15.91 11.46
N VAL A 779 10.52 -14.98 11.69
CA VAL A 779 11.20 -14.82 12.99
C VAL A 779 10.22 -14.23 14.00
N THR A 780 9.48 -13.19 13.62
CA THR A 780 8.45 -12.58 14.48
C THR A 780 7.39 -13.60 14.94
N MET A 781 6.97 -14.51 14.06
CA MET A 781 5.94 -15.49 14.37
C MET A 781 6.48 -16.72 15.13
N ALA A 782 7.69 -17.20 14.80
CA ALA A 782 8.27 -18.39 15.44
C ALA A 782 8.91 -18.08 16.81
N HIS A 783 9.35 -16.83 17.01
CA HIS A 783 10.02 -16.37 18.21
C HIS A 783 9.34 -15.10 18.72
N PRO A 784 8.11 -15.19 19.25
CA PRO A 784 7.27 -14.04 19.53
C PRO A 784 7.74 -13.19 20.72
N ARG A 785 8.75 -13.60 21.49
CA ARG A 785 9.25 -12.82 22.63
C ARG A 785 10.16 -11.69 22.17
N LEU A 786 10.05 -10.52 22.81
CA LEU A 786 10.85 -9.34 22.45
C LEU A 786 12.37 -9.65 22.47
N SER A 787 12.84 -10.31 23.53
CA SER A 787 14.24 -10.77 23.65
C SER A 787 14.66 -11.72 22.54
N ASP A 788 13.84 -12.74 22.25
CA ASP A 788 14.13 -13.71 21.20
C ASP A 788 14.16 -13.04 19.82
N MET A 789 13.22 -12.13 19.53
CA MET A 789 13.20 -11.36 18.29
C MET A 789 14.42 -10.46 18.18
N ALA A 790 14.76 -9.71 19.23
CA ALA A 790 15.90 -8.81 19.24
C ALA A 790 17.21 -9.58 19.01
N SER A 791 17.34 -10.79 19.58
CA SER A 791 18.51 -11.66 19.38
C SER A 791 18.66 -12.23 17.95
N LYS A 792 17.54 -12.31 17.22
CA LYS A 792 17.46 -12.86 15.85
C LYS A 792 17.29 -11.78 14.78
N MET A 793 17.09 -10.54 15.21
CA MET A 793 17.10 -9.36 14.37
C MET A 793 18.53 -9.09 13.91
N SER A 794 18.69 -8.84 12.62
CA SER A 794 19.95 -8.36 12.08
C SER A 794 19.73 -6.96 11.52
N LEU A 795 20.72 -6.09 11.57
CA LEU A 795 20.66 -4.88 10.74
C LEU A 795 20.61 -5.34 9.27
N LEU A 796 19.82 -4.70 8.40
CA LEU A 796 19.79 -4.99 6.93
C LEU A 796 21.18 -4.85 6.28
N SER A 797 22.10 -4.29 7.04
CA SER A 797 23.49 -4.05 6.73
C SER A 797 24.47 -5.03 7.41
N ALA A 798 23.97 -6.07 8.08
CA ALA A 798 24.78 -7.14 8.65
C ALA A 798 25.25 -8.17 7.59
N GLN A 799 24.94 -7.99 6.31
CA GLN A 799 25.85 -8.47 5.26
C GLN A 799 27.07 -7.54 5.22
N VAL A 800 28.04 -7.88 6.08
CA VAL A 800 29.29 -7.19 6.40
C VAL A 800 29.09 -5.96 7.30
N GLN A 801 29.07 -6.20 8.62
CA GLN A 801 29.29 -5.15 9.62
C GLN A 801 30.75 -4.64 9.47
N GLU A 802 30.97 -3.67 8.59
CA GLU A 802 32.24 -2.94 8.56
C GLU A 802 32.29 -2.05 9.81
N GLN A 803 33.11 -2.42 10.79
CA GLN A 803 33.36 -1.59 11.96
C GLN A 803 33.87 -0.21 11.52
N THR A 804 33.21 0.85 11.99
CA THR A 804 33.69 2.24 11.82
C THR A 804 35.15 2.31 12.27
N PRO A 805 36.07 2.76 11.40
CA PRO A 805 37.49 2.83 11.76
C PRO A 805 37.71 3.67 13.03
N HIS A 806 38.42 3.10 14.00
CA HIS A 806 38.84 3.83 15.19
C HIS A 806 39.84 4.94 14.81
N PRO A 807 39.95 6.03 15.61
CA PRO A 807 40.88 7.11 15.29
C PRO A 807 42.30 6.62 15.01
N PHE A 808 42.94 7.20 14.00
CA PHE A 808 44.29 6.91 13.51
C PHE A 808 44.47 5.52 12.87
N SER A 809 43.44 4.67 12.83
CA SER A 809 43.55 3.29 12.32
C SER A 809 43.74 3.18 10.81
N LEU A 810 43.43 4.24 10.05
CA LEU A 810 43.61 4.29 8.60
C LEU A 810 45.02 4.73 8.18
N LEU A 811 45.88 5.07 9.14
CA LEU A 811 47.29 5.36 8.89
C LEU A 811 48.11 4.06 8.76
N PRO A 812 49.17 4.05 7.94
CA PRO A 812 50.13 2.96 7.92
C PRO A 812 50.73 2.69 9.32
N THR A 813 50.85 1.42 9.69
CA THR A 813 51.39 0.99 11.00
C THR A 813 52.86 1.37 11.23
N ALA A 814 53.60 1.72 10.18
CA ALA A 814 55.00 2.14 10.25
C ALA A 814 55.20 3.58 10.74
N ILE A 815 54.13 4.37 10.90
CA ILE A 815 54.21 5.79 11.28
C ILE A 815 54.21 5.96 12.81
N VAL A 816 55.15 6.74 13.33
CA VAL A 816 55.17 7.16 14.74
C VAL A 816 54.11 8.26 14.96
N LEU A 817 52.99 7.90 15.59
CA LEU A 817 51.82 8.78 15.73
C LEU A 817 52.09 10.08 16.49
N SER A 818 52.93 10.06 17.53
CA SER A 818 53.29 11.26 18.31
C SER A 818 53.98 12.32 17.45
N ASP A 819 54.89 11.87 16.58
CA ASP A 819 55.69 12.74 15.72
C ASP A 819 54.81 13.30 14.60
N LEU A 820 53.96 12.46 13.99
CA LEU A 820 53.00 12.89 12.98
C LEU A 820 52.02 13.93 13.57
N LYS A 821 51.43 13.67 14.74
CA LYS A 821 50.54 14.63 15.42
C LYS A 821 51.23 15.97 15.68
N THR A 822 52.48 15.95 16.11
CA THR A 822 53.26 17.17 16.37
C THR A 822 53.49 17.97 15.08
N ARG A 823 53.85 17.30 13.98
CA ARG A 823 54.01 17.95 12.67
C ARG A 823 52.70 18.49 12.12
N CYS A 824 51.62 17.69 12.16
CA CYS A 824 50.29 18.11 11.71
C CYS A 824 49.77 19.30 12.51
N ALA A 825 49.94 19.29 13.84
CA ALA A 825 49.56 20.39 14.72
C ALA A 825 50.30 21.69 14.37
N ALA A 826 51.61 21.62 14.11
CA ALA A 826 52.41 22.76 13.68
C ALA A 826 51.94 23.32 12.32
N LEU A 827 51.65 22.45 11.34
CA LEU A 827 51.15 22.86 10.01
C LEU A 827 49.74 23.45 10.07
N CYS A 828 48.90 22.96 10.99
CA CYS A 828 47.56 23.51 11.23
C CYS A 828 47.56 24.72 12.19
N LYS A 829 48.69 25.06 12.82
CA LYS A 829 48.81 26.15 13.81
C LYS A 829 47.87 25.96 15.01
N VAL A 830 47.85 24.75 15.56
CA VAL A 830 47.00 24.33 16.69
C VAL A 830 47.81 23.49 17.67
N ASP A 831 47.28 23.29 18.88
CA ASP A 831 47.86 22.37 19.86
C ASP A 831 47.57 20.90 19.49
N THR A 832 48.50 20.01 19.87
CA THR A 832 48.42 18.57 19.53
C THR A 832 47.21 17.86 20.15
N ASP A 833 46.68 18.38 21.26
CA ASP A 833 45.53 17.83 21.97
C ASP A 833 44.19 18.09 21.27
N GLN A 834 44.14 19.05 20.35
CA GLN A 834 42.97 19.38 19.54
C GLN A 834 42.71 18.38 18.41
N ILE A 835 43.69 17.55 18.06
CA ILE A 835 43.56 16.55 16.99
C ILE A 835 42.78 15.33 17.49
N ASP A 836 41.66 15.06 16.82
CA ASP A 836 40.77 13.92 17.08
C ASP A 836 41.12 12.70 16.24
N ASP A 837 41.41 12.90 14.95
CA ASP A 837 41.74 11.83 14.00
C ASP A 837 42.67 12.36 12.88
N ILE A 838 43.44 11.46 12.26
CA ILE A 838 44.27 11.74 11.07
C ILE A 838 44.14 10.54 10.12
N TYR A 839 43.74 10.79 8.87
CA TYR A 839 43.65 9.74 7.85
C TYR A 839 43.83 10.27 6.42
N PRO A 840 44.16 9.39 5.45
CA PRO A 840 44.31 9.79 4.05
C PRO A 840 43.01 10.34 3.44
N ILE A 841 43.14 11.23 2.46
CA ILE A 841 41.97 11.72 1.70
C ILE A 841 41.59 10.78 0.54
N THR A 842 40.39 10.97 0.00
CA THR A 842 39.95 10.29 -1.24
C THR A 842 40.53 10.96 -2.49
N PRO A 843 40.58 10.26 -3.64
CA PRO A 843 41.10 10.84 -4.89
C PRO A 843 40.36 12.10 -5.36
N ILE A 844 39.04 12.22 -5.08
CA ILE A 844 38.28 13.42 -5.45
C ILE A 844 38.70 14.64 -4.62
N GLN A 845 38.91 14.46 -3.32
CA GLN A 845 39.40 15.53 -2.44
C GLN A 845 40.78 16.02 -2.88
N GLU A 846 41.66 15.09 -3.27
CA GLU A 846 43.00 15.40 -3.78
C GLU A 846 42.93 16.21 -5.07
N MET A 847 42.06 15.80 -6.00
CA MET A 847 41.84 16.51 -7.27
C MET A 847 41.38 17.95 -7.02
N LEU A 848 40.37 18.14 -6.17
CA LEU A 848 39.79 19.44 -5.86
C LEU A 848 40.81 20.37 -5.20
N LEU A 849 41.55 19.89 -4.20
CA LEU A 849 42.58 20.68 -3.52
C LEU A 849 43.74 21.06 -4.43
N ASN A 850 44.20 20.13 -5.28
CA ASN A 850 45.25 20.42 -6.26
C ASN A 850 44.79 21.46 -7.28
N ALA A 851 43.50 21.50 -7.63
CA ALA A 851 42.95 22.53 -8.50
C ALA A 851 42.93 23.90 -7.80
N SER A 852 42.50 23.96 -6.54
CA SER A 852 42.50 25.19 -5.74
C SER A 852 43.91 25.71 -5.43
N LEU A 853 44.91 24.84 -5.32
CA LEU A 853 46.32 25.25 -5.21
C LEU A 853 46.83 25.94 -6.48
N ARG A 854 46.35 25.53 -7.66
CA ARG A 854 46.70 26.18 -8.94
C ARG A 854 45.97 27.51 -9.13
N ARG A 855 44.74 27.61 -8.63
CA ARG A 855 43.92 28.82 -8.68
C ARG A 855 43.19 29.01 -7.35
N PRO A 856 43.77 29.78 -6.42
CA PRO A 856 43.13 30.10 -5.15
C PRO A 856 41.73 30.68 -5.36
N GLY A 857 40.77 30.27 -4.52
CA GLY A 857 39.37 30.71 -4.60
C GLY A 857 38.42 29.79 -5.38
N THR A 858 38.93 28.77 -6.07
CA THR A 858 38.07 27.81 -6.80
C THR A 858 37.55 26.67 -5.91
N TYR A 859 36.44 26.04 -6.33
CA TYR A 859 35.73 24.97 -5.62
C TYR A 859 35.25 25.36 -4.22
N ILE A 860 34.88 26.63 -4.06
CA ILE A 860 34.29 27.16 -2.83
C ILE A 860 32.85 27.53 -3.12
N LEU A 861 31.95 26.95 -2.35
CA LEU A 861 30.53 27.31 -2.33
C LEU A 861 30.29 28.30 -1.22
N ARG A 862 29.50 29.34 -1.51
CA ARG A 862 28.95 30.29 -0.56
C ARG A 862 27.43 30.35 -0.72
N LEU A 863 26.71 29.95 0.31
CA LEU A 863 25.26 30.04 0.40
C LEU A 863 24.85 31.11 1.39
N THR A 864 24.10 32.11 0.91
CA THR A 864 23.64 33.25 1.72
C THR A 864 22.13 33.13 1.93
N PHE A 865 21.70 33.17 3.18
CA PHE A 865 20.29 33.04 3.57
C PHE A 865 19.85 34.24 4.42
N LYS A 866 18.72 34.82 4.07
CA LYS A 866 18.00 35.76 4.92
C LYS A 866 17.06 34.97 5.83
N LEU A 867 17.41 34.92 7.12
CA LEU A 867 16.63 34.16 8.08
C LEU A 867 15.25 34.82 8.32
N PRO A 868 14.18 34.03 8.52
CA PRO A 868 12.88 34.55 8.93
C PRO A 868 12.95 35.23 10.29
N ALA A 869 12.06 36.20 10.52
CA ALA A 869 11.93 36.84 11.84
C ALA A 869 11.50 35.86 12.96
N SER A 870 10.88 34.73 12.59
CA SER A 870 10.47 33.66 13.50
C SER A 870 11.63 32.73 13.92
N THR A 871 12.79 32.80 13.26
CA THR A 871 13.93 31.94 13.59
C THR A 871 14.64 32.45 14.84
N LEU A 872 14.55 31.68 15.93
CA LEU A 872 15.33 31.90 17.15
C LEU A 872 16.82 31.66 16.86
N LEU A 873 17.60 32.74 16.81
CA LEU A 873 19.02 32.69 16.45
C LEU A 873 19.84 31.77 17.38
N GLU A 874 19.53 31.76 18.68
CA GLU A 874 20.19 30.89 19.66
C GLU A 874 19.96 29.40 19.35
N THR A 875 18.72 29.02 19.05
CA THR A 875 18.36 27.65 18.67
C THR A 875 19.00 27.26 17.34
N PHE A 876 19.05 28.18 16.38
CA PHE A 876 19.68 27.97 15.07
C PHE A 876 21.19 27.75 15.17
N VAL A 877 21.88 28.61 15.94
CA VAL A 877 23.31 28.49 16.23
C VAL A 877 23.60 27.19 16.97
N SER A 878 22.80 26.85 17.98
CA SER A 878 22.94 25.61 18.75
C SER A 878 22.75 24.35 17.90
N ALA A 879 21.79 24.36 16.96
CA ALA A 879 21.57 23.25 16.04
C ALA A 879 22.78 23.02 15.13
N TRP A 880 23.32 24.08 14.53
CA TRP A 880 24.55 24.01 13.74
C TRP A 880 25.76 23.55 14.55
N ASP A 881 25.93 24.02 15.79
CA ASP A 881 27.00 23.55 16.67
C ASP A 881 26.92 22.04 16.90
N GLN A 882 25.71 21.50 17.06
CA GLN A 882 25.50 20.05 17.18
C GLN A 882 25.81 19.31 15.88
N VAL A 883 25.40 19.85 14.72
CA VAL A 883 25.73 19.26 13.42
C VAL A 883 27.24 19.21 13.21
N VAL A 884 27.95 20.33 13.40
CA VAL A 884 29.40 20.39 13.21
C VAL A 884 30.15 19.46 14.17
N ARG A 885 29.70 19.33 15.42
CA ARG A 885 30.26 18.34 16.38
C ARG A 885 30.09 16.91 15.91
N SER A 886 28.94 16.59 15.30
CA SER A 886 28.60 15.23 14.84
C SER A 886 29.14 14.86 13.46
N VAL A 887 29.64 15.84 12.69
CA VAL A 887 30.07 15.64 11.29
C VAL A 887 31.54 16.02 11.13
N ASP A 888 32.41 15.01 11.09
CA ASP A 888 33.87 15.15 11.06
C ASP A 888 34.38 16.10 9.96
N VAL A 889 33.81 16.05 8.76
CA VAL A 889 34.27 16.83 7.60
C VAL A 889 34.07 18.35 7.76
N LEU A 890 33.13 18.79 8.61
CA LEU A 890 32.91 20.21 8.88
C LEU A 890 33.94 20.80 9.87
N ARG A 891 34.59 19.94 10.66
CA ARG A 891 35.65 20.27 11.63
C ARG A 891 37.02 19.78 11.17
N THR A 892 37.21 19.69 9.86
CA THR A 892 38.40 19.11 9.24
C THR A 892 39.25 20.17 8.53
N ARG A 893 40.56 19.98 8.58
CA ARG A 893 41.52 20.64 7.67
C ARG A 893 42.30 19.58 6.89
N ILE A 894 42.70 19.89 5.67
CA ILE A 894 43.51 18.99 4.85
C ILE A 894 44.87 19.63 4.63
N ILE A 895 45.96 18.90 4.88
CA ILE A 895 47.35 19.39 4.72
C ILE A 895 48.15 18.46 3.82
N PRO A 896 49.23 18.95 3.18
CA PRO A 896 50.20 18.08 2.54
C PRO A 896 50.77 17.09 3.55
N ASP A 897 50.87 15.83 3.17
CA ASP A 897 51.51 14.79 3.97
C ASP A 897 53.01 15.09 4.04
N PRO A 898 53.58 15.33 5.25
CA PRO A 898 54.99 15.66 5.41
C PRO A 898 55.93 14.52 4.99
N ASP A 899 55.44 13.28 4.91
CA ASP A 899 56.26 12.09 4.66
C ASP A 899 56.10 11.54 3.23
N THR A 900 54.91 11.66 2.62
CA THR A 900 54.61 11.02 1.31
C THR A 900 54.39 11.98 0.15
N GLY A 901 54.25 13.29 0.42
CA GLY A 901 53.92 14.29 -0.60
C GLY A 901 52.47 14.24 -1.12
N GLY A 902 51.63 13.33 -0.58
CA GLY A 902 50.18 13.35 -0.77
C GLY A 902 49.49 14.35 0.16
N PHE A 903 48.26 14.05 0.59
CA PHE A 903 47.51 14.87 1.54
C PHE A 903 46.89 14.03 2.65
N LEU A 904 46.79 14.63 3.85
CA LEU A 904 46.16 14.04 5.03
C LEU A 904 44.98 14.90 5.49
N GLN A 905 43.90 14.22 5.86
CA GLN A 905 42.75 14.80 6.52
C GLN A 905 42.98 14.81 8.03
N ILE A 906 42.89 15.99 8.64
CA ILE A 906 43.06 16.22 10.08
C ILE A 906 41.72 16.65 10.66
N VAL A 907 41.16 15.82 11.54
CA VAL A 907 39.87 16.07 12.20
C VAL A 907 40.11 16.68 13.58
N PHE A 908 39.44 17.79 13.89
CA PHE A 908 39.61 18.52 15.15
C PHE A 908 38.48 18.26 16.14
N LYS A 909 38.79 18.11 17.44
CA LYS A 909 37.78 17.86 18.50
C LYS A 909 36.75 18.97 18.62
N THR A 910 37.14 20.20 18.32
CA THR A 910 36.30 21.39 18.45
C THR A 910 36.19 22.11 17.10
N PHE A 911 35.05 22.76 16.88
CA PHE A 911 34.88 23.70 15.79
C PHE A 911 35.36 25.06 16.23
N GLU A 912 36.13 25.75 15.38
CA GLU A 912 36.77 27.03 15.76
C GLU A 912 35.83 28.25 15.71
N GLY A 913 34.52 28.03 15.85
CA GLY A 913 33.53 29.06 16.16
C GLY A 913 32.86 29.74 14.96
N TRP A 914 31.83 30.53 15.29
CA TRP A 914 31.05 31.36 14.38
C TRP A 914 31.70 32.72 14.17
N ASP A 915 31.65 33.22 12.93
CA ASP A 915 32.04 34.58 12.62
C ASP A 915 30.80 35.50 12.67
N PHE A 916 30.88 36.61 13.42
CA PHE A 916 29.77 37.55 13.57
C PHE A 916 30.16 38.91 12.98
N TYR A 917 29.27 39.48 12.17
CA TYR A 917 29.48 40.78 11.54
C TYR A 917 28.25 41.67 11.73
N GLU A 918 28.45 42.98 11.68
CA GLU A 918 27.33 43.92 11.75
C GLU A 918 26.62 44.02 10.40
N ASN A 919 27.35 44.07 9.28
CA ASN A 919 26.76 44.26 7.94
C ASN A 919 27.53 43.51 6.83
N MET A 920 26.93 43.42 5.63
CA MET A 920 27.54 42.71 4.49
C MET A 920 28.89 43.30 4.04
N GLN A 921 29.08 44.62 4.10
CA GLN A 921 30.34 45.25 3.69
C GLN A 921 31.49 44.85 4.62
N GLU A 922 31.23 44.81 5.92
CA GLU A 922 32.19 44.32 6.90
C GLU A 922 32.55 42.85 6.62
N TYR A 923 31.52 42.00 6.43
CA TYR A 923 31.71 40.60 6.08
C TYR A 923 32.54 40.41 4.80
N GLU A 924 32.23 41.14 3.73
CA GLU A 924 32.94 41.05 2.44
C GLU A 924 34.38 41.56 2.52
N SER A 925 34.65 42.61 3.30
CA SER A 925 36.02 43.14 3.47
C SER A 925 36.94 42.24 4.31
N GLN A 926 36.37 41.43 5.20
CA GLN A 926 37.12 40.59 6.13
C GLN A 926 37.16 39.10 5.73
N ASN A 927 36.30 38.66 4.80
CA ASN A 927 36.28 37.27 4.32
C ASN A 927 36.92 37.13 2.94
N ASP A 928 38.22 36.87 2.93
CA ASP A 928 38.92 36.43 1.73
C ASP A 928 38.84 34.89 1.60
N TYR A 929 38.05 34.42 0.65
CA TYR A 929 37.88 32.99 0.34
C TYR A 929 39.06 32.38 -0.41
N THR A 930 39.93 33.18 -1.03
CA THR A 930 41.14 32.65 -1.68
C THR A 930 42.10 31.99 -0.70
N THR A 931 41.95 32.29 0.59
CA THR A 931 42.69 31.67 1.70
C THR A 931 42.17 30.28 2.09
N MET A 932 41.00 29.85 1.61
CA MET A 932 40.38 28.55 1.93
C MET A 932 41.03 27.43 1.10
N GLY A 933 42.19 26.98 1.55
CA GLY A 933 42.96 25.89 0.94
C GLY A 933 43.66 25.02 1.99
N PRO A 934 44.72 24.27 1.60
CA PRO A 934 45.40 23.36 2.51
C PRO A 934 45.88 24.03 3.82
N GLY A 935 45.60 23.40 4.95
CA GLY A 935 45.93 23.87 6.30
C GLY A 935 44.98 24.92 6.89
N SER A 936 44.04 25.43 6.12
CA SER A 936 43.02 26.40 6.58
C SER A 936 41.68 25.74 6.93
N ARG A 937 40.73 26.51 7.48
CA ARG A 937 39.35 26.07 7.70
C ARG A 937 38.64 25.87 6.37
N LEU A 938 38.11 24.67 6.14
CA LEU A 938 37.39 24.32 4.91
C LEU A 938 35.87 24.52 5.02
N ALA A 939 35.34 24.82 6.21
CA ALA A 939 33.96 25.26 6.46
C ALA A 939 33.98 26.54 7.31
N ARG A 940 33.13 27.51 6.99
CA ARG A 940 32.92 28.75 7.74
C ARG A 940 31.42 29.02 7.88
N LEU A 941 31.01 29.40 9.09
CA LEU A 941 29.64 29.75 9.44
C LEU A 941 29.62 31.19 9.94
N ALA A 942 28.80 32.05 9.32
CA ALA A 942 28.72 33.45 9.71
C ALA A 942 27.28 33.92 9.94
N ILE A 943 27.10 34.85 10.89
CA ILE A 943 25.84 35.58 11.12
C ILE A 943 26.07 37.08 11.00
N ILE A 944 25.20 37.74 10.25
CA ILE A 944 25.25 39.18 9.99
C ILE A 944 24.00 39.81 10.61
N ARG A 945 24.18 40.65 11.63
CA ARG A 945 23.11 41.01 12.58
C ARG A 945 22.32 42.27 12.19
N ASN A 946 22.95 43.25 11.56
CA ASN A 946 22.37 44.58 11.34
C ASN A 946 22.10 44.82 9.84
N THR A 947 20.98 44.26 9.37
CA THR A 947 20.53 44.42 7.97
C THR A 947 19.40 45.46 7.87
N PRO A 948 19.23 46.15 6.73
CA PRO A 948 18.13 47.10 6.53
C PRO A 948 16.73 46.49 6.81
N SER A 949 16.61 45.16 6.69
CA SER A 949 15.38 44.39 6.94
C SER A 949 15.12 44.00 8.40
N LYS A 950 16.01 44.32 9.35
CA LYS A 950 15.95 43.90 10.78
C LYS A 950 15.92 42.38 11.01
N THR A 951 16.35 41.58 10.03
CA THR A 951 16.43 40.11 10.12
C THR A 951 17.87 39.64 9.91
N PRO A 952 18.41 38.70 10.71
CA PRO A 952 19.78 38.22 10.52
C PRO A 952 19.99 37.54 9.17
N ILE A 953 21.20 37.66 8.60
CA ILE A 953 21.64 36.87 7.45
C ILE A 953 22.60 35.78 7.94
N PHE A 954 22.38 34.56 7.47
CA PHE A 954 23.26 33.42 7.67
C PHE A 954 24.07 33.16 6.41
N VAL A 955 25.37 32.90 6.57
CA VAL A 955 26.23 32.48 5.47
C VAL A 955 26.93 31.16 5.80
N PHE A 956 26.78 30.19 4.90
CA PHE A 956 27.53 28.94 4.90
C PHE A 956 28.54 28.98 3.75
N ALA A 957 29.82 28.90 4.07
CA ALA A 957 30.88 28.80 3.07
C ALA A 957 31.70 27.53 3.28
N ALA A 958 31.91 26.74 2.23
CA ALA A 958 32.67 25.50 2.33
C ALA A 958 33.45 25.20 1.05
N HIS A 959 34.59 24.52 1.19
CA HIS A 959 35.35 23.97 0.07
C HIS A 959 34.73 22.63 -0.36
N HIS A 960 34.60 22.38 -1.65
CA HIS A 960 34.01 21.15 -2.22
C HIS A 960 34.78 19.87 -1.84
N ALA A 961 35.95 20.00 -1.22
CA ALA A 961 36.73 18.87 -0.70
C ALA A 961 36.14 18.28 0.60
N ILE A 962 35.10 18.89 1.18
CA ILE A 962 34.45 18.39 2.38
C ILE A 962 32.94 18.16 2.21
N TYR A 963 32.40 18.42 1.02
CA TYR A 963 30.99 18.18 0.71
C TYR A 963 30.78 17.76 -0.74
N ASP A 964 29.68 17.06 -0.98
CA ASP A 964 28.95 16.96 -2.25
C ASP A 964 27.49 17.42 -2.04
N GLU A 965 26.72 17.53 -3.11
CA GLU A 965 25.34 18.04 -3.12
C GLU A 965 24.43 17.26 -2.16
N PHE A 966 24.62 15.93 -2.09
CA PHE A 966 23.89 15.07 -1.17
C PHE A 966 24.26 15.36 0.29
N SER A 967 25.55 15.47 0.61
CA SER A 967 26.01 15.74 1.98
C SER A 967 25.58 17.12 2.48
N LEU A 968 25.53 18.14 1.60
CA LEU A 968 24.95 19.45 1.94
C LEU A 968 23.49 19.30 2.38
N THR A 969 22.73 18.47 1.67
CA THR A 969 21.33 18.17 2.03
C THR A 969 21.25 17.64 3.45
N LEU A 970 22.07 16.62 3.77
CA LEU A 970 22.15 16.01 5.10
C LEU A 970 22.52 17.02 6.19
N PHE A 971 23.48 17.91 5.93
CA PHE A 971 23.91 18.91 6.92
C PHE A 971 22.76 19.85 7.26
N PHE A 972 22.12 20.43 6.24
CA PHE A 972 21.07 21.40 6.46
C PHE A 972 19.74 20.74 6.94
N ASP A 973 19.45 19.48 6.57
CA ASP A 973 18.27 18.73 7.08
C ASP A 973 18.39 18.57 8.58
N ARG A 974 19.57 18.17 9.03
CA ARG A 974 19.86 17.93 10.43
C ARG A 974 19.74 19.20 11.26
N VAL A 975 20.18 20.34 10.73
CA VAL A 975 19.98 21.64 11.39
C VAL A 975 18.50 21.95 11.53
N ALA A 976 17.71 21.75 10.47
CA ALA A 976 16.27 22.00 10.53
C ALA A 976 15.55 21.07 11.52
N GLU A 977 15.89 19.79 11.51
CA GLU A 977 15.36 18.78 12.44
C GLU A 977 15.69 19.12 13.89
N LEU A 978 16.94 19.52 14.17
CA LEU A 978 17.39 19.95 15.49
C LEU A 978 16.70 21.24 15.94
N CYS A 979 16.50 22.20 15.05
CA CYS A 979 15.77 23.42 15.38
C CYS A 979 14.29 23.15 15.72
N GLN A 980 13.68 22.13 15.10
CA GLN A 980 12.27 21.80 15.29
C GLN A 980 12.02 20.84 16.47
N THR A 981 12.87 19.83 16.63
CA THR A 981 12.61 18.68 17.52
C THR A 981 13.65 18.52 18.63
N GLY A 982 14.78 19.21 18.54
CA GLY A 982 15.92 19.06 19.46
C GLY A 982 16.66 17.72 19.35
N LYS A 983 16.30 16.85 18.39
CA LYS A 983 16.94 15.55 18.14
C LYS A 983 17.18 15.35 16.65
N CYS A 984 18.07 14.42 16.31
CA CYS A 984 18.32 14.00 14.93
C CYS A 984 18.92 12.58 14.88
N GLY A 985 18.59 11.80 13.83
CA GLY A 985 19.06 10.40 13.66
C GLY A 985 20.58 10.26 13.46
N PRO A 986 21.22 9.09 13.39
CA PRO A 986 22.68 9.02 13.14
C PRO A 986 23.06 9.27 11.66
N LEU A 987 24.23 9.86 11.39
CA LEU A 987 24.85 9.90 10.06
C LEU A 987 26.05 8.94 10.00
N THR A 988 26.37 8.45 8.80
CA THR A 988 27.55 7.60 8.58
C THR A 988 28.80 8.47 8.45
N PRO A 989 29.85 8.27 9.28
CA PRO A 989 31.08 9.06 9.18
C PRO A 989 31.79 8.86 7.83
N PHE A 990 32.29 9.94 7.24
CA PHE A 990 32.96 9.91 5.94
C PHE A 990 34.19 8.97 5.90
N LYS A 991 34.89 8.78 7.03
CA LYS A 991 36.01 7.84 7.14
C LYS A 991 35.64 6.38 6.82
N ASN A 992 34.37 5.99 6.92
CA ASN A 992 33.92 4.66 6.50
C ASN A 992 34.06 4.50 4.99
N TYR A 993 33.69 5.53 4.23
CA TYR A 993 33.87 5.56 2.77
C TYR A 993 35.35 5.60 2.37
N VAL A 994 36.18 6.35 3.11
CA VAL A 994 37.64 6.32 2.93
C VAL A 994 38.21 4.92 3.16
N ALA A 995 37.76 4.22 4.21
CA ALA A 995 38.20 2.86 4.50
C ALA A 995 37.78 1.87 3.39
N TYR A 996 36.52 1.96 2.96
CA TYR A 996 35.96 1.14 1.90
C TYR A 996 36.75 1.29 0.58
N THR A 997 36.95 2.51 0.10
CA THR A 997 37.65 2.77 -1.16
C THR A 997 39.09 2.24 -1.16
N ARG A 998 39.76 2.24 0.00
CA ARG A 998 41.13 1.72 0.17
C ARG A 998 41.22 0.19 0.19
N ARG A 999 40.13 -0.52 0.50
CA ARG A 999 40.08 -1.99 0.48
C ARG A 999 39.88 -2.56 -0.92
N LEU A 1000 39.39 -1.76 -1.85
CA LEU A 1000 39.08 -2.22 -3.20
C LEU A 1000 40.35 -2.57 -3.99
N PRO A 1001 40.31 -3.65 -4.78
CA PRO A 1001 41.50 -4.16 -5.46
C PRO A 1001 41.91 -3.24 -6.62
N LEU A 1002 43.15 -2.74 -6.55
CA LEU A 1002 43.71 -1.83 -7.55
C LEU A 1002 44.10 -2.52 -8.88
N PRO A 1003 44.80 -3.67 -8.91
CA PRO A 1003 45.27 -4.25 -10.17
C PRO A 1003 44.15 -4.65 -11.17
N PRO A 1004 43.03 -5.27 -10.74
CA PRO A 1004 41.89 -5.53 -11.63
C PRO A 1004 41.24 -4.25 -12.14
N THR A 1005 41.14 -3.23 -11.30
CA THR A 1005 40.55 -1.93 -11.65
C THR A 1005 41.40 -1.20 -12.70
N ILE A 1006 42.72 -1.19 -12.56
CA ILE A 1006 43.63 -0.65 -13.58
C ILE A 1006 43.53 -1.41 -14.90
N SER A 1007 43.40 -2.74 -14.84
CA SER A 1007 43.24 -3.57 -16.03
C SER A 1007 41.91 -3.31 -16.75
N PHE A 1008 40.83 -3.10 -16.00
CA PHE A 1008 39.54 -2.67 -16.52
C PHE A 1008 39.63 -1.34 -17.27
N TRP A 1009 40.27 -0.32 -16.67
CA TRP A 1009 40.42 0.99 -17.31
C TRP A 1009 41.31 0.94 -18.55
N ARG A 1010 42.38 0.14 -18.52
CA ARG A 1010 43.22 -0.10 -19.70
C ARG A 1010 42.41 -0.64 -20.87
N SER A 1011 41.60 -1.69 -20.64
CA SER A 1011 40.78 -2.30 -21.67
C SER A 1011 39.65 -1.37 -22.14
N THR A 1012 38.98 -0.68 -21.21
CA THR A 1012 37.85 0.20 -21.51
C THR A 1012 38.26 1.41 -22.35
N LEU A 1013 39.48 1.92 -22.15
CA LEU A 1013 39.98 3.14 -22.79
C LEU A 1013 40.98 2.84 -23.93
N GLU A 1014 41.16 1.59 -24.32
CA GLU A 1014 42.10 1.21 -25.39
C GLU A 1014 41.75 1.85 -26.73
N GLY A 1015 42.69 2.60 -27.32
CA GLY A 1015 42.49 3.34 -28.56
C GLY A 1015 41.54 4.54 -28.42
N SER A 1016 41.43 5.15 -27.23
CA SER A 1016 40.58 6.32 -27.03
C SER A 1016 41.04 7.50 -27.89
N PRO A 1017 40.10 8.24 -28.51
CA PRO A 1017 40.43 9.45 -29.24
C PRO A 1017 40.90 10.56 -28.28
N ALA A 1018 41.70 11.49 -28.78
CA ALA A 1018 41.93 12.73 -28.05
C ALA A 1018 40.63 13.54 -28.01
N ALA A 1019 40.28 14.12 -26.86
CA ALA A 1019 39.16 15.06 -26.81
C ALA A 1019 39.46 16.22 -27.77
N VAL A 1020 38.56 16.53 -28.72
CA VAL A 1020 38.72 17.62 -29.70
C VAL A 1020 37.91 18.85 -29.31
N TRP A 1021 36.65 18.64 -28.92
CA TRP A 1021 35.74 19.68 -28.43
C TRP A 1021 35.35 19.44 -26.96
N PRO A 1022 35.12 20.50 -26.15
CA PRO A 1022 35.36 21.92 -26.42
C PRO A 1022 36.83 22.26 -26.65
N PRO A 1023 37.19 23.33 -27.40
CA PRO A 1023 38.57 23.74 -27.62
C PRO A 1023 39.25 24.16 -26.30
N VAL A 1024 40.60 24.22 -26.31
CA VAL A 1024 41.36 24.55 -25.09
C VAL A 1024 41.04 25.99 -24.73
N PRO A 1025 40.71 26.29 -23.46
CA PRO A 1025 40.48 27.67 -23.04
C PRO A 1025 41.67 28.55 -23.35
N ARG A 1026 41.47 29.58 -24.18
CA ARG A 1026 42.47 30.64 -24.38
C ARG A 1026 42.59 31.41 -23.07
N GLU A 1027 43.81 31.78 -22.66
CA GLU A 1027 44.03 32.68 -21.53
C GLU A 1027 43.44 34.05 -21.86
N THR A 1028 42.15 34.21 -21.58
CA THR A 1028 41.41 35.45 -21.75
C THR A 1028 40.74 35.77 -20.42
N ASN A 1029 40.70 37.04 -20.04
CA ASN A 1029 40.02 37.53 -18.82
C ASN A 1029 38.49 37.40 -18.87
N ARG A 1030 37.92 36.59 -19.78
CA ARG A 1030 36.47 36.37 -19.86
C ARG A 1030 36.09 35.27 -18.88
N GLY A 1031 35.20 35.60 -17.93
CA GLY A 1031 34.69 34.68 -16.93
C GLY A 1031 33.82 33.56 -17.50
N ASN A 1032 33.39 32.65 -16.63
CA ASN A 1032 32.43 31.61 -17.00
C ASN A 1032 31.03 32.20 -17.17
N THR A 1033 30.20 31.57 -18.00
CA THR A 1033 28.79 31.91 -18.20
C THR A 1033 27.93 30.71 -17.88
N ILE A 1034 26.79 30.95 -17.25
CA ILE A 1034 25.82 29.92 -16.88
C ILE A 1034 24.56 30.11 -17.72
N ILE A 1035 24.11 29.06 -18.39
CA ILE A 1035 22.79 28.95 -19.00
C ILE A 1035 21.93 28.08 -18.09
N ARG A 1036 20.73 28.55 -17.76
CA ARG A 1036 19.71 27.78 -17.05
C ARG A 1036 18.51 27.58 -17.96
N GLN A 1037 18.07 26.33 -18.12
CA GLN A 1037 16.91 26.02 -18.96
C GLN A 1037 16.11 24.87 -18.39
N HIS A 1038 14.81 25.07 -18.22
CA HIS A 1038 13.88 24.00 -17.90
C HIS A 1038 13.46 23.26 -19.18
N VAL A 1039 13.53 21.94 -19.18
CA VAL A 1039 13.06 21.06 -20.25
C VAL A 1039 11.85 20.29 -19.74
N PRO A 1040 10.62 20.66 -20.15
CA PRO A 1040 9.42 19.94 -19.76
C PRO A 1040 9.39 18.57 -20.46
N LEU A 1041 9.04 17.52 -19.72
CA LEU A 1041 8.96 16.16 -20.25
C LEU A 1041 7.58 15.56 -20.02
N PRO A 1042 7.06 14.73 -20.94
CA PRO A 1042 5.79 14.04 -20.73
C PRO A 1042 5.93 13.01 -19.60
N ILE A 1043 5.05 13.07 -18.60
CA ILE A 1043 4.97 12.09 -17.52
C ILE A 1043 4.38 10.80 -18.09
N ARG A 1044 5.24 9.90 -18.58
CA ARG A 1044 4.87 8.56 -19.06
C ARG A 1044 5.83 7.52 -18.48
N PRO A 1045 5.35 6.30 -18.21
CA PRO A 1045 6.22 5.19 -17.86
C PRO A 1045 7.03 4.79 -19.11
N VAL A 1046 8.33 5.06 -19.06
CA VAL A 1046 9.30 4.62 -20.07
C VAL A 1046 10.22 3.56 -19.46
N GLU A 1047 10.68 2.61 -20.28
CA GLU A 1047 11.48 1.45 -19.86
C GLU A 1047 12.85 1.81 -19.24
N PHE A 1048 13.39 2.98 -19.61
CA PHE A 1048 14.68 3.51 -19.14
C PHE A 1048 14.48 4.76 -18.28
N THR A 1049 15.42 5.02 -17.35
CA THR A 1049 15.34 6.22 -16.48
C THR A 1049 15.62 7.50 -17.27
N LEU A 1050 15.10 8.65 -16.79
CA LEU A 1050 15.41 9.95 -17.37
C LEU A 1050 16.91 10.26 -17.41
N ALA A 1051 17.69 9.73 -16.46
CA ALA A 1051 19.14 9.85 -16.47
C ALA A 1051 19.79 9.15 -17.69
N ILE A 1052 19.29 7.97 -18.06
CA ILE A 1052 19.76 7.23 -19.24
C ILE A 1052 19.39 8.00 -20.51
N PHE A 1053 18.18 8.55 -20.60
CA PHE A 1053 17.78 9.39 -21.74
C PHE A 1053 18.59 10.68 -21.84
N ALA A 1054 18.79 11.39 -20.73
CA ALA A 1054 19.60 12.61 -20.68
C ALA A 1054 21.05 12.35 -21.11
N GLN A 1055 21.65 11.27 -20.61
CA GLN A 1055 22.99 10.87 -21.01
C GLN A 1055 23.08 10.45 -22.47
N THR A 1056 22.06 9.75 -22.98
CA THR A 1056 21.98 9.37 -24.38
C THR A 1056 21.84 10.59 -25.28
N ALA A 1057 20.97 11.54 -24.91
CA ALA A 1057 20.82 12.82 -25.59
C ALA A 1057 22.15 13.59 -25.63
N PHE A 1058 22.83 13.71 -24.49
CA PHE A 1058 24.13 14.37 -24.41
C PHE A 1058 25.17 13.66 -25.28
N THR A 1059 25.21 12.32 -25.25
CA THR A 1059 26.17 11.52 -26.02
C THR A 1059 25.97 11.69 -27.53
N LEU A 1060 24.72 11.65 -28.01
CA LEU A 1060 24.38 11.85 -29.42
C LEU A 1060 24.74 13.27 -29.88
N LEU A 1061 24.41 14.28 -29.06
CA LEU A 1061 24.70 15.67 -29.35
C LEU A 1061 26.21 15.95 -29.33
N PHE A 1062 26.94 15.39 -28.36
CA PHE A 1062 28.38 15.54 -28.22
C PHE A 1062 29.14 14.83 -29.36
N SER A 1063 28.63 13.67 -29.80
CA SER A 1063 29.11 12.98 -31.01
C SER A 1063 28.94 13.84 -32.27
N ALA A 1064 27.76 14.42 -32.46
CA ALA A 1064 27.48 15.31 -33.59
C ALA A 1064 28.41 16.53 -33.59
N GLN A 1065 28.59 17.16 -32.42
CA GLN A 1065 29.47 18.31 -32.26
C GLN A 1065 30.95 17.99 -32.55
N ASN A 1066 31.41 16.77 -32.23
CA ASN A 1066 32.77 16.32 -32.54
C ASN A 1066 32.90 15.69 -33.94
N SER A 1067 31.79 15.54 -34.69
CA SER A 1067 31.75 14.80 -35.97
C SER A 1067 32.42 13.42 -35.88
N SER A 1068 32.20 12.73 -34.75
CA SER A 1068 32.82 11.43 -34.44
C SER A 1068 31.83 10.53 -33.72
N ASP A 1069 31.75 9.26 -34.13
CA ASP A 1069 30.98 8.22 -33.44
C ASP A 1069 31.75 7.61 -32.26
N ASP A 1070 33.02 7.99 -32.05
CA ASP A 1070 33.80 7.63 -30.86
C ASP A 1070 34.16 8.92 -30.12
N VAL A 1071 33.57 9.11 -28.94
CA VAL A 1071 33.72 10.33 -28.13
C VAL A 1071 34.06 10.02 -26.69
N VAL A 1072 34.79 10.95 -26.06
CA VAL A 1072 35.14 10.90 -24.64
C VAL A 1072 34.82 12.23 -23.98
N PHE A 1073 34.08 12.16 -22.89
CA PHE A 1073 33.81 13.28 -21.99
C PHE A 1073 33.92 12.81 -20.53
N GLY A 1074 34.00 13.74 -19.59
CA GLY A 1074 33.98 13.42 -18.17
C GLY A 1074 32.56 13.14 -17.71
N MET A 1075 32.39 12.20 -16.79
CA MET A 1075 31.11 11.99 -16.13
C MET A 1075 31.28 11.90 -14.63
N SER A 1076 30.39 12.58 -13.90
CA SER A 1076 30.35 12.55 -12.44
C SER A 1076 29.17 11.71 -11.94
N PHE A 1077 29.41 10.96 -10.86
CA PHE A 1077 28.39 10.19 -10.15
C PHE A 1077 28.46 10.49 -8.66
N SER A 1078 27.35 10.33 -7.96
CA SER A 1078 27.26 10.55 -6.50
C SER A 1078 28.23 9.70 -5.69
N GLY A 1079 28.59 8.49 -6.16
CA GLY A 1079 29.35 7.51 -5.39
C GLY A 1079 28.56 6.82 -4.28
N ARG A 1080 27.26 7.17 -4.14
CA ARG A 1080 26.35 6.61 -3.12
C ARG A 1080 25.68 5.29 -3.53
N ASP A 1081 26.12 4.73 -4.66
CA ASP A 1081 25.80 3.35 -5.07
C ASP A 1081 26.91 2.36 -4.68
N ALA A 1082 27.90 2.82 -3.90
CA ALA A 1082 28.97 1.96 -3.40
C ALA A 1082 28.40 0.85 -2.51
N ALA A 1083 29.05 -0.32 -2.52
CA ALA A 1083 28.71 -1.46 -1.67
C ALA A 1083 29.16 -1.24 -0.20
N LEU A 1084 28.79 -0.08 0.35
CA LEU A 1084 29.04 0.35 1.71
C LEU A 1084 27.70 0.51 2.43
N GLN A 1085 27.59 -0.09 3.61
CA GLN A 1085 26.43 0.06 4.49
C GLN A 1085 26.13 1.55 4.74
N ASN A 1086 24.85 1.94 4.63
CA ASN A 1086 24.37 3.29 4.91
C ASN A 1086 25.13 4.38 4.14
N VAL A 1087 25.61 4.07 2.92
CA VAL A 1087 26.35 5.03 2.08
C VAL A 1087 25.52 6.28 1.76
N ILE A 1088 24.19 6.15 1.64
CA ILE A 1088 23.28 7.29 1.41
C ILE A 1088 23.37 8.33 2.54
N SER A 1089 23.56 7.90 3.79
CA SER A 1089 23.70 8.79 4.95
C SER A 1089 25.15 9.20 5.25
N THR A 1090 26.09 8.94 4.33
CA THR A 1090 27.50 9.33 4.49
C THR A 1090 27.67 10.85 4.46
N ALA A 1091 28.18 11.39 5.57
CA ALA A 1091 28.35 12.82 5.80
C ALA A 1091 29.69 13.33 5.24
N GLY A 1092 29.86 13.31 3.92
CA GLY A 1092 31.06 13.80 3.23
C GLY A 1092 31.03 13.55 1.72
N PRO A 1093 32.08 13.98 0.98
CA PRO A 1093 32.13 13.97 -0.48
C PRO A 1093 32.37 12.56 -1.04
N THR A 1094 31.31 11.91 -1.48
CA THR A 1094 31.37 10.57 -2.09
C THR A 1094 31.50 10.60 -3.62
N LEU A 1095 31.33 11.78 -4.23
CA LEU A 1095 31.38 12.02 -5.67
C LEU A 1095 32.60 11.37 -6.34
N ILE A 1096 32.38 10.70 -7.46
CA ILE A 1096 33.42 10.17 -8.34
C ILE A 1096 33.34 10.79 -9.73
N THR A 1097 34.49 11.09 -10.33
CA THR A 1097 34.59 11.59 -11.70
C THR A 1097 35.46 10.64 -12.54
N ILE A 1098 34.94 10.21 -13.68
CA ILE A 1098 35.60 9.24 -14.56
C ILE A 1098 35.56 9.70 -16.03
N PRO A 1099 36.48 9.22 -16.89
CA PRO A 1099 36.31 9.36 -18.34
C PRO A 1099 35.20 8.41 -18.81
N PHE A 1100 34.24 8.95 -19.56
CA PHE A 1100 33.18 8.20 -20.21
C PHE A 1100 33.41 8.18 -21.73
N ARG A 1101 33.84 7.02 -22.24
CA ARG A 1101 33.95 6.78 -23.69
C ARG A 1101 32.66 6.18 -24.23
N ALA A 1102 32.09 6.76 -25.27
CA ALA A 1102 30.96 6.21 -25.98
C ALA A 1102 31.34 5.92 -27.44
N ARG A 1103 31.03 4.71 -27.92
CA ARG A 1103 31.15 4.32 -29.33
C ARG A 1103 29.74 4.12 -29.86
N LEU A 1104 29.33 4.93 -30.82
CA LEU A 1104 27.99 4.93 -31.38
C LEU A 1104 27.96 4.00 -32.59
N ASP A 1105 27.20 2.91 -32.50
CA ASP A 1105 26.78 2.18 -33.70
C ASP A 1105 25.48 2.81 -34.22
N ARG A 1106 25.55 3.51 -35.36
CA ARG A 1106 24.39 4.16 -35.98
C ARG A 1106 23.32 3.15 -36.43
N ASN A 1107 23.66 1.87 -36.61
CA ASN A 1107 22.75 0.84 -37.09
C ASN A 1107 22.04 0.08 -35.97
N ILE A 1108 22.48 0.22 -34.72
CA ILE A 1108 21.84 -0.44 -33.59
C ILE A 1108 20.48 0.21 -33.32
N SER A 1109 19.53 -0.56 -32.79
CA SER A 1109 18.25 -0.04 -32.33
C SER A 1109 18.42 0.84 -31.10
N LEU A 1110 17.62 1.90 -30.96
CA LEU A 1110 17.64 2.84 -29.85
C LEU A 1110 17.53 2.15 -28.48
N GLY A 1111 16.67 1.14 -28.35
CA GLY A 1111 16.52 0.36 -27.11
C GLY A 1111 17.80 -0.35 -26.68
N ASN A 1112 18.49 -1.01 -27.62
CA ASN A 1112 19.79 -1.64 -27.35
C ASN A 1112 20.87 -0.60 -27.01
N PHE A 1113 20.88 0.57 -27.67
CA PHE A 1113 21.84 1.62 -27.34
C PHE A 1113 21.60 2.21 -25.94
N LEU A 1114 20.34 2.42 -25.55
CA LEU A 1114 19.97 2.82 -24.20
C LEU A 1114 20.41 1.78 -23.16
N ASP A 1115 20.32 0.49 -23.48
CA ASP A 1115 20.85 -0.58 -22.63
C ASP A 1115 22.38 -0.60 -22.57
N GLU A 1116 23.08 -0.38 -23.69
CA GLU A 1116 24.54 -0.24 -23.70
C GLU A 1116 25.00 0.91 -22.81
N VAL A 1117 24.33 2.06 -22.89
CA VAL A 1117 24.58 3.23 -22.02
C VAL A 1117 24.33 2.86 -20.56
N ARG A 1118 23.21 2.20 -20.24
CA ARG A 1118 22.88 1.70 -18.90
C ARG A 1118 23.97 0.77 -18.34
N GLN A 1119 24.39 -0.24 -19.11
CA GLN A 1119 25.42 -1.19 -18.70
C GLN A 1119 26.79 -0.52 -18.54
N ALA A 1120 27.12 0.42 -19.41
CA ALA A 1120 28.38 1.17 -19.35
C ALA A 1120 28.47 2.02 -18.08
N ILE A 1121 27.38 2.68 -17.69
CA ILE A 1121 27.28 3.43 -16.42
C ILE A 1121 27.57 2.51 -15.23
N LEU A 1122 26.82 1.40 -15.12
CA LEU A 1122 26.91 0.48 -13.98
C LEU A 1122 28.31 -0.10 -13.82
N LYS A 1123 28.92 -0.58 -14.91
CA LYS A 1123 30.27 -1.17 -14.87
C LYS A 1123 31.35 -0.14 -14.53
N ARG A 1124 31.27 1.07 -15.08
CA ARG A 1124 32.31 2.09 -14.88
C ARG A 1124 32.25 2.73 -13.49
N ALA A 1125 31.06 2.90 -12.92
CA ALA A 1125 30.88 3.41 -11.56
C ALA A 1125 31.59 2.51 -10.51
N GLN A 1126 31.50 1.18 -10.66
CA GLN A 1126 32.17 0.20 -9.78
C GLN A 1126 33.70 0.37 -9.74
N HIS A 1127 34.30 0.82 -10.84
CA HIS A 1127 35.74 1.01 -11.00
C HIS A 1127 36.21 2.46 -10.84
N GLY A 1128 35.30 3.41 -10.59
CA GLY A 1128 35.61 4.85 -10.54
C GLY A 1128 36.29 5.33 -9.26
N HIS A 1129 36.29 4.51 -8.20
CA HIS A 1129 36.82 4.84 -6.87
C HIS A 1129 38.31 5.21 -6.83
N ILE A 1130 39.10 4.85 -7.85
CA ILE A 1130 40.54 5.15 -7.91
C ILE A 1130 40.85 6.58 -8.39
N GLY A 1131 39.86 7.29 -8.95
CA GLY A 1131 39.99 8.66 -9.44
C GLY A 1131 40.81 8.84 -10.73
N LEU A 1132 40.70 10.02 -11.34
CA LEU A 1132 41.36 10.35 -12.62
C LEU A 1132 42.89 10.18 -12.62
N PRO A 1133 43.64 10.57 -11.56
CA PRO A 1133 45.10 10.40 -11.56
C PRO A 1133 45.54 8.94 -11.72
N ALA A 1134 44.88 8.00 -11.05
CA ALA A 1134 45.19 6.58 -11.18
C ALA A 1134 44.69 5.99 -12.51
N ILE A 1135 43.55 6.48 -13.04
CA ILE A 1135 43.06 6.05 -14.36
C ILE A 1135 44.05 6.48 -15.46
N ARG A 1136 44.61 7.70 -15.38
CA ARG A 1136 45.61 8.22 -16.34
C ARG A 1136 46.82 7.31 -16.50
N THR A 1137 47.27 6.67 -15.41
CA THR A 1137 48.46 5.82 -15.44
C THR A 1137 48.19 4.41 -15.97
N ALA A 1138 46.93 4.06 -16.25
CA ALA A 1138 46.58 2.73 -16.75
C ALA A 1138 47.15 2.43 -18.15
N SER A 1139 47.20 3.44 -19.02
CA SER A 1139 47.79 3.40 -20.37
C SER A 1139 47.90 4.80 -21.01
N PRO A 1140 48.69 5.00 -22.08
CA PRO A 1140 48.73 6.26 -22.83
C PRO A 1140 47.37 6.69 -23.39
N ASP A 1141 46.48 5.76 -23.72
CA ASP A 1141 45.13 6.10 -24.19
C ASP A 1141 44.20 6.51 -23.04
N ALA A 1142 44.39 5.93 -21.85
CA ALA A 1142 43.70 6.39 -20.65
C ALA A 1142 44.15 7.81 -20.25
N GLU A 1143 45.43 8.14 -20.43
CA GLU A 1143 45.93 9.51 -20.25
C GLU A 1143 45.20 10.51 -21.17
N LYS A 1144 45.07 10.18 -22.47
CA LYS A 1144 44.32 10.99 -23.44
C LYS A 1144 42.84 11.12 -23.04
N ALA A 1145 42.21 10.01 -22.65
CA ALA A 1145 40.79 10.00 -22.28
C ALA A 1145 40.51 10.86 -21.05
N CYS A 1146 41.40 10.85 -20.06
CA CYS A 1146 41.30 11.68 -18.85
C CYS A 1146 41.68 13.16 -19.05
N ALA A 1147 42.00 13.57 -20.28
CA ALA A 1147 42.21 14.97 -20.67
C ALA A 1147 40.93 15.60 -21.29
N PHE A 1148 39.75 15.04 -20.98
CA PHE A 1148 38.46 15.62 -21.38
C PHE A 1148 38.29 17.05 -20.84
N ARG A 1149 37.51 17.86 -21.58
CA ARG A 1149 37.26 19.28 -21.28
C ARG A 1149 35.78 19.60 -21.04
N ALA A 1150 34.91 18.62 -21.25
CA ALA A 1150 33.49 18.67 -20.93
C ALA A 1150 33.17 17.66 -19.82
N LEU A 1151 32.32 18.05 -18.88
CA LEU A 1151 31.78 17.19 -17.83
C LEU A 1151 30.26 17.14 -17.93
N PHE A 1152 29.70 15.94 -17.84
CA PHE A 1152 28.25 15.71 -17.78
C PHE A 1152 27.87 15.09 -16.44
N ALA A 1153 26.80 15.60 -15.82
CA ALA A 1153 26.28 15.07 -14.57
C ALA A 1153 24.74 15.06 -14.57
N VAL A 1154 24.17 14.04 -13.94
CA VAL A 1154 22.72 13.97 -13.69
C VAL A 1154 22.50 13.83 -12.19
N HIS A 1155 21.74 14.75 -11.65
CA HIS A 1155 21.43 14.87 -10.22
C HIS A 1155 19.94 14.60 -9.99
N PRO A 1156 19.57 13.82 -8.96
CA PRO A 1156 18.18 13.76 -8.52
C PRO A 1156 17.78 15.11 -7.90
N ARG A 1157 16.57 15.59 -8.23
CA ARG A 1157 15.86 16.79 -7.72
C ARG A 1157 16.72 17.92 -7.16
N HIS A 1158 16.69 19.05 -7.87
CA HIS A 1158 17.25 20.32 -7.40
C HIS A 1158 16.63 20.70 -6.04
N LEU A 1159 17.46 20.83 -5.01
CA LEU A 1159 17.05 21.36 -3.71
C LEU A 1159 17.02 22.89 -3.79
N GLU A 1160 15.90 23.44 -4.25
CA GLU A 1160 15.70 24.89 -4.30
C GLU A 1160 14.71 25.42 -3.26
N ALA A 1161 13.98 24.59 -2.54
CA ALA A 1161 13.14 25.09 -1.45
C ALA A 1161 13.98 25.22 -0.17
N PRO A 1162 14.37 26.43 0.26
CA PRO A 1162 14.94 26.59 1.59
C PRO A 1162 13.93 26.08 2.61
N ARG A 1163 14.38 25.22 3.52
CA ARG A 1163 13.54 24.77 4.64
C ARG A 1163 13.12 26.02 5.41
N GLU A 1164 11.89 26.03 5.93
CA GLU A 1164 11.29 27.23 6.53
C GLU A 1164 12.23 27.97 7.49
N ILE A 1165 13.05 27.25 8.25
CA ILE A 1165 14.01 27.81 9.21
C ILE A 1165 15.13 28.68 8.59
N PHE A 1166 15.55 28.38 7.36
CA PHE A 1166 16.61 29.10 6.63
C PHE A 1166 16.07 30.32 5.86
N GLY A 1167 14.75 30.44 5.70
CA GLY A 1167 14.12 31.59 5.06
C GLY A 1167 14.45 31.73 3.58
N GLU A 1168 14.78 32.93 3.13
CA GLU A 1168 14.99 33.22 1.72
C GLU A 1168 16.48 33.07 1.35
N ARG A 1169 16.82 32.25 0.35
CA ARG A 1169 18.19 32.16 -0.18
C ARG A 1169 18.48 33.40 -1.04
N LEU A 1170 19.41 34.25 -0.59
CA LEU A 1170 19.79 35.49 -1.26
C LEU A 1170 20.80 35.27 -2.39
N SER A 1171 21.79 34.40 -2.18
CA SER A 1171 22.79 34.07 -3.20
C SER A 1171 23.30 32.63 -3.06
N LEU A 1172 23.75 32.09 -4.19
CA LEU A 1172 24.57 30.89 -4.30
C LEU A 1172 25.72 31.28 -5.21
N ASP A 1173 26.91 31.41 -4.63
CA ASP A 1173 28.12 31.76 -5.35
C ASP A 1173 29.07 30.56 -5.28
N GLU A 1174 29.44 30.04 -6.45
CA GLU A 1174 30.34 28.91 -6.55
C GLU A 1174 31.27 29.12 -7.75
N GLU A 1175 32.58 29.17 -7.51
CA GLU A 1175 33.57 29.30 -8.58
C GLU A 1175 34.12 27.92 -8.94
N MET A 1176 33.55 27.29 -9.97
CA MET A 1176 34.02 26.01 -10.48
C MET A 1176 35.35 26.12 -11.25
N GLY A 1177 36.10 25.02 -11.30
CA GLY A 1177 37.38 24.95 -12.03
C GLY A 1177 37.25 25.16 -13.55
N ARG A 1178 38.39 25.27 -14.25
CA ARG A 1178 38.47 25.57 -15.70
C ARG A 1178 38.09 24.40 -16.64
N LEU A 1179 37.04 23.64 -16.34
CA LEU A 1179 36.44 22.85 -17.42
C LEU A 1179 35.85 23.81 -18.45
N ALA A 1180 36.01 23.49 -19.74
CA ALA A 1180 35.49 24.35 -20.78
C ALA A 1180 33.96 24.30 -20.82
N LEU A 1181 33.38 23.16 -20.43
CA LEU A 1181 31.95 22.92 -20.34
C LEU A 1181 31.62 22.01 -19.13
N ILE A 1182 30.67 22.41 -18.31
CA ILE A 1182 30.02 21.60 -17.28
C ILE A 1182 28.52 21.60 -17.62
N PHE A 1183 27.95 20.42 -17.81
CA PHE A 1183 26.57 20.24 -18.23
C PHE A 1183 25.83 19.38 -17.21
N GLU A 1184 24.97 20.00 -16.40
CA GLU A 1184 24.28 19.34 -15.31
C GLU A 1184 22.77 19.28 -15.56
N CYS A 1185 22.20 18.11 -15.29
CA CYS A 1185 20.77 17.83 -15.40
C CYS A 1185 20.19 17.54 -14.02
N PHE A 1186 19.23 18.34 -13.56
CA PHE A 1186 18.50 18.11 -12.31
C PHE A 1186 17.09 17.60 -12.62
N ILE A 1187 16.78 16.36 -12.22
CA ILE A 1187 15.49 15.73 -12.50
C ILE A 1187 14.40 16.33 -11.60
N THR A 1188 13.30 16.85 -12.17
CA THR A 1188 12.18 17.44 -11.41
C THR A 1188 10.87 16.68 -11.63
N ASP A 1189 9.83 17.02 -10.85
CA ASP A 1189 8.50 16.37 -10.91
C ASP A 1189 7.80 16.56 -12.28
N GLY A 1190 8.29 17.47 -13.14
CA GLY A 1190 7.71 17.78 -14.46
C GLY A 1190 8.71 17.85 -15.63
N GLY A 1191 9.97 17.48 -15.43
CA GLY A 1191 11.00 17.62 -16.46
C GLY A 1191 12.43 17.52 -15.96
N ILE A 1192 13.36 18.23 -16.62
CA ILE A 1192 14.75 18.37 -16.20
C ILE A 1192 15.14 19.85 -16.22
N ASP A 1193 15.72 20.34 -15.13
CA ASP A 1193 16.39 21.64 -15.10
C ASP A 1193 17.85 21.48 -15.52
N LEU A 1194 18.27 22.23 -16.52
CA LEU A 1194 19.64 22.27 -17.01
C LEU A 1194 20.39 23.43 -16.36
N VAL A 1195 21.58 23.16 -15.87
CA VAL A 1195 22.57 24.17 -15.48
C VAL A 1195 23.84 23.90 -16.28
N VAL A 1196 24.15 24.81 -17.19
CA VAL A 1196 25.25 24.64 -18.14
C VAL A 1196 26.23 25.78 -17.95
N GLU A 1197 27.38 25.48 -17.35
CA GLU A 1197 28.47 26.42 -17.16
C GLU A 1197 29.54 26.21 -18.23
N PHE A 1198 29.97 27.29 -18.87
CA PHE A 1198 31.01 27.21 -19.89
C PHE A 1198 31.94 28.43 -19.90
N ASN A 1199 33.15 28.22 -20.39
CA ASN A 1199 34.16 29.27 -20.49
C ASN A 1199 34.04 30.03 -21.82
N GLN A 1200 33.74 31.33 -21.77
CA GLN A 1200 33.58 32.18 -22.97
C GLN A 1200 34.88 32.41 -23.77
N GLY A 1201 36.05 32.09 -23.19
CA GLY A 1201 37.32 32.07 -23.92
C GLY A 1201 37.50 30.84 -24.81
N SER A 1202 36.63 29.83 -24.65
CA SER A 1202 36.65 28.56 -25.38
C SER A 1202 35.42 28.38 -26.26
N LEU A 1203 34.25 28.74 -25.75
CA LEU A 1203 32.96 28.47 -26.36
C LEU A 1203 32.17 29.77 -26.48
N ASP A 1204 31.63 30.05 -27.68
CA ASP A 1204 30.77 31.20 -27.88
C ASP A 1204 29.41 30.99 -27.22
N LYS A 1205 28.83 32.06 -26.65
CA LYS A 1205 27.52 31.95 -25.99
C LYS A 1205 26.42 31.54 -26.96
N GLY A 1206 26.43 32.05 -28.20
CA GLY A 1206 25.43 31.68 -29.20
C GLY A 1206 25.55 30.23 -29.66
N GLU A 1207 26.78 29.69 -29.73
CA GLU A 1207 27.00 28.25 -29.96
C GLU A 1207 26.46 27.40 -28.81
N MET A 1208 26.69 27.83 -27.56
CA MET A 1208 26.18 27.11 -26.39
C MET A 1208 24.67 27.20 -26.23
N ASP A 1209 24.07 28.36 -26.49
CA ASP A 1209 22.61 28.51 -26.50
C ASP A 1209 21.99 27.53 -27.50
N ARG A 1210 22.58 27.37 -28.70
CA ARG A 1210 22.13 26.36 -29.69
C ARG A 1210 22.34 24.93 -29.19
N PHE A 1211 23.47 24.63 -28.56
CA PHE A 1211 23.75 23.30 -28.01
C PHE A 1211 22.72 22.92 -26.95
N VAL A 1212 22.42 23.81 -26.00
CA VAL A 1212 21.41 23.58 -24.94
C VAL A 1212 20.00 23.47 -25.52
N GLN A 1213 19.63 24.32 -26.49
CA GLN A 1213 18.33 24.21 -27.17
C GLN A 1213 18.17 22.89 -27.93
N THR A 1214 19.22 22.46 -28.64
CA THR A 1214 19.21 21.17 -29.35
C THR A 1214 19.04 20.01 -28.38
N PHE A 1215 19.73 20.04 -27.23
CA PHE A 1215 19.53 19.06 -26.17
C PHE A 1215 18.08 19.05 -25.67
N ALA A 1216 17.50 20.23 -25.40
CA ALA A 1216 16.15 20.39 -24.90
C ALA A 1216 15.07 19.90 -25.88
N VAL A 1217 15.35 19.91 -27.19
CA VAL A 1217 14.47 19.32 -28.23
C VAL A 1217 14.71 17.82 -28.39
N LEU A 1218 15.98 17.40 -28.38
CA LEU A 1218 16.38 16.00 -28.58
C LEU A 1218 15.89 15.10 -27.45
N LEU A 1219 15.96 15.55 -26.20
CA LEU A 1219 15.62 14.74 -25.04
C LEU A 1219 14.14 14.26 -25.03
N PRO A 1220 13.11 15.13 -25.15
CA PRO A 1220 11.72 14.68 -25.30
C PRO A 1220 11.53 13.77 -26.52
N LYS A 1221 12.18 14.09 -27.64
CA LYS A 1221 12.07 13.32 -28.87
C LYS A 1221 12.63 11.90 -28.73
N LEU A 1222 13.75 11.73 -28.03
CA LEU A 1222 14.32 10.42 -27.72
C LEU A 1222 13.37 9.57 -26.88
N ILE A 1223 12.65 10.18 -25.95
CA ILE A 1223 11.65 9.50 -25.11
C ILE A 1223 10.45 9.04 -25.94
N GLU A 1224 10.08 9.80 -26.99
CA GLU A 1224 8.97 9.48 -27.88
C GLU A 1224 9.33 8.54 -29.04
N THR A 1225 10.63 8.37 -29.33
CA THR A 1225 11.09 7.55 -30.46
C THR A 1225 10.95 6.05 -30.15
N PRO A 1226 10.35 5.25 -31.05
CA PRO A 1226 10.25 3.80 -30.87
C PRO A 1226 11.62 3.13 -30.64
N PHE A 1227 11.70 2.17 -29.73
CA PHE A 1227 12.97 1.54 -29.35
C PHE A 1227 13.60 0.67 -30.44
N ASP A 1228 12.83 0.25 -31.44
CA ASP A 1228 13.30 -0.47 -32.61
C ASP A 1228 13.86 0.44 -33.72
N ALA A 1229 13.64 1.76 -33.62
CA ALA A 1229 14.25 2.74 -34.53
C ALA A 1229 15.78 2.70 -34.42
N ARG A 1230 16.48 2.89 -35.54
CA ARG A 1230 17.96 2.92 -35.50
C ARG A 1230 18.44 4.22 -34.88
N VAL A 1231 19.55 4.16 -34.16
CA VAL A 1231 20.19 5.35 -33.59
C VAL A 1231 20.51 6.40 -34.68
N GLY A 1232 20.89 5.96 -35.88
CA GLY A 1232 21.13 6.82 -37.03
C GLY A 1232 19.89 7.55 -37.56
N ASP A 1233 18.69 7.05 -37.28
CA ASP A 1233 17.42 7.64 -37.74
C ASP A 1233 16.89 8.70 -36.75
N VAL A 1234 17.51 8.83 -35.57
CA VAL A 1234 17.16 9.86 -34.59
C VAL A 1234 17.65 11.22 -35.09
N SER A 1235 16.74 11.98 -35.71
CA SER A 1235 17.02 13.35 -36.14
C SER A 1235 17.28 14.26 -34.94
N LEU A 1236 18.42 14.96 -34.94
CA LEU A 1236 18.81 15.93 -33.91
C LEU A 1236 17.94 17.22 -33.91
N GLY A 1237 17.01 17.35 -34.87
CA GLY A 1237 16.10 18.49 -35.04
C GLY A 1237 16.73 19.66 -35.81
N GLU A 1238 15.92 20.39 -36.59
CA GLU A 1238 16.31 21.72 -37.10
C GLU A 1238 15.94 22.75 -36.02
N VAL A 1239 16.92 23.47 -35.47
CA VAL A 1239 16.65 24.60 -34.57
C VAL A 1239 16.50 25.86 -35.43
N GLU A 1240 15.27 26.34 -35.62
CA GLU A 1240 15.04 27.64 -36.27
C GLU A 1240 15.59 28.76 -35.38
N THR A 1241 16.72 29.34 -35.79
CA THR A 1241 17.15 30.65 -35.32
C THR A 1241 17.40 31.53 -36.54
N GLY A 1242 17.05 32.82 -36.43
CA GLY A 1242 17.09 33.81 -37.52
C GLY A 1242 18.47 34.14 -38.11
N SER A 1243 19.47 33.26 -38.00
CA SER A 1243 20.75 33.40 -38.69
C SER A 1243 21.45 32.04 -38.83
N GLY A 1244 21.32 31.42 -40.00
CA GLY A 1244 22.21 30.36 -40.52
C GLY A 1244 21.92 28.95 -40.01
N LYS A 1245 21.48 28.07 -40.92
CA LYS A 1245 21.29 26.63 -40.73
C LYS A 1245 22.61 25.91 -40.43
N MET A 1246 22.57 24.94 -39.51
CA MET A 1246 23.51 23.82 -39.42
C MET A 1246 22.78 22.52 -39.75
#